data_AF-A0A3D4CWL8-F1
#
_entry.id   AF-A0A3D4CWL8-F1
#
_cell.length_a   1.000
_cell.length_b   1.000
_cell.length_c   1.000
_cell.angle_alpha   90.00
_cell.angle_beta   90.00
_cell.angle_gamma   90.00
#
_symmetry.space_group_name_H-M   'P 1'
#
loop_
_entity.id
_entity.type
_entity.pdbx_description
1 polymer ?
#
loop_
_entity_poly.entity_id
_entity_poly.type
_entity_poly.pdbx_seq_one_letter_code
_entity_poly.pdbx_strand_id
1 'polypeptide(L)'
;MTRTYCMMTLAKSTGRFLWPLLLGCFPLEVNGESAQVLDLERMKGLRSFAEAALQHGRDTYGKKHSPLFVDSLEVSTMKAPEKMYIHRLGGPGPRSKQPFQPVISSNLAYQGNLMRFLVGISNLTGDARYKEAYKESLRYCFRHYAVPNGLLQMGHHRWVNLNTDDQDGNDWPAGKSGHEMKRDYPYYPLFWETDPVAARRMMTAHWDSHIQDWGFMNFTRHGSYVKELNEETVWNQPITDPVVGIVKGNLTFFDSGSDIIYAGAQLGLLNDDDRPLFWAQRLYARYSESAHPRTDLPPWHHTSLRTFGSEEEPVPEYALITSGSAGLMNGGGIAMLRLGEELGAKGRYYRETMLKHLKAYARHCYRPDVNQMRNMLFDGTDLADREVRNTKPGEEGKSSWVPWSPTPTNILAFAICYRQSKDRKIWETLRAMFRGNNLGDIGDQQGKSHRLNLETAEANYLLIFPLVELFKATGDRSYLALGRAIANNAFGMHFRREQGLFTPSPLHRIANLCSAEPLALLTLEAALQGRLDEVPSYAGSNEGEQMPFLRALESRPYMPSVSHLYYPHIATALCDDLLPSSSRDTSVPVMSWENVRKPTREASVTFPDVLDGPVTVSAMGDHSESRNSVSAMIIDSKHSYTFTGNLNGSGDLSISVKRGNHAWAPGSAWTTTGWSPAESYDMVVDVARGAQFSFHGLVQETQDAHTWCSGAGIVKNGPGVCELTGDYAPIYDPDRRNNRGYRGATVVNAGVLKVNNTSGSGVSPKSRVEVNHGAILSGEGAIGEGGSSALVVVNPGGRIDPGDGIGTLTLRDGLELREGARMQFEIGEQCDLLRITGGTFRGSKHRSVVITIKDRGGVKAGRSYNLIDFTGASFVDVDANDFRLDKSQNFQGTFHLNGTRLQFSVFAPRLSPEAPPAMPPVPAPEPSPAAQQEREKSFYTWVGRKDGEWNDPENWQKQRRPNDKKPEWVQYEFEEPRKVSGVQVYWFANGADRKIPESWRILYRHRGTWKTAESLGAYPLALDQFNEVRFKVFETDCIRLEARLQPGVSAGIHEWRVLP
;
A
#
# COMPACT_ATOMS: atom_id res chain seq x y z
N MET A 1 21.44 60.34 -3.23
CA MET A 1 22.84 60.82 -3.31
C MET A 1 23.31 60.97 -1.88
N THR A 2 24.36 60.33 -1.35
CA THR A 2 25.53 59.70 -1.95
C THR A 2 26.09 58.71 -0.93
N ARG A 3 26.84 57.78 -1.49
CA ARG A 3 27.42 56.56 -0.97
C ARG A 3 28.72 56.84 -0.19
N THR A 4 29.02 55.97 0.79
CA THR A 4 30.32 55.32 1.07
C THR A 4 31.51 55.97 1.83
N TYR A 5 32.04 55.10 2.71
CA TYR A 5 33.44 54.62 2.90
C TYR A 5 34.43 55.30 3.87
N CYS A 6 34.87 54.46 4.82
CA CYS A 6 36.26 54.08 5.18
C CYS A 6 37.12 55.03 6.03
N MET A 7 37.65 54.52 7.17
CA MET A 7 39.09 54.16 7.31
C MET A 7 39.52 53.83 8.77
N MET A 8 40.30 52.73 8.90
CA MET A 8 41.57 52.56 9.69
C MET A 8 41.52 52.62 11.24
N THR A 9 42.31 51.91 12.07
CA THR A 9 43.52 51.06 11.93
C THR A 9 43.78 50.25 13.23
N LEU A 10 44.68 49.25 13.15
CA LEU A 10 45.20 48.31 14.16
C LEU A 10 45.91 48.94 15.41
N ALA A 11 45.95 48.21 16.55
CA ALA A 11 47.18 47.57 17.10
C ALA A 11 47.09 47.02 18.56
N LYS A 12 47.30 45.69 18.68
CA LYS A 12 48.07 44.86 19.64
C LYS A 12 48.35 45.30 21.12
N SER A 13 47.82 44.45 22.03
CA SER A 13 48.55 43.51 22.93
C SER A 13 48.83 43.83 24.42
N THR A 14 48.61 42.76 25.21
CA THR A 14 49.17 42.35 26.52
C THR A 14 48.58 42.89 27.83
N GLY A 15 48.31 41.97 28.77
CA GLY A 15 48.29 42.27 30.21
C GLY A 15 47.19 41.60 31.02
N ARG A 16 47.56 40.64 31.88
CA ARG A 16 46.73 39.76 32.71
C ARG A 16 45.96 40.44 33.85
N PHE A 17 44.81 39.82 34.17
CA PHE A 17 44.17 39.57 35.48
C PHE A 17 44.25 40.63 36.58
N LEU A 18 43.06 41.09 37.01
CA LEU A 18 42.69 41.25 38.42
C LEU A 18 41.16 41.38 38.57
N TRP A 19 40.57 40.46 39.32
CA TRP A 19 39.19 40.52 39.81
C TRP A 19 39.07 41.62 40.87
N PRO A 20 37.90 42.27 40.98
CA PRO A 20 37.33 42.36 42.32
C PRO A 20 35.86 42.00 42.38
N LEU A 21 35.49 41.49 43.55
CA LEU A 21 34.15 41.20 44.04
C LEU A 21 33.18 42.36 43.79
N LEU A 22 31.98 42.03 43.33
CA LEU A 22 30.79 42.86 43.56
C LEU A 22 29.75 42.04 44.33
N LEU A 23 29.41 42.57 45.50
CA LEU A 23 28.33 42.13 46.37
C LEU A 23 26.98 42.17 45.64
N GLY A 24 26.20 41.11 45.87
CA GLY A 24 24.77 41.15 46.18
C GLY A 24 23.88 42.14 45.41
N CYS A 25 23.34 41.68 44.27
CA CYS A 25 21.99 42.04 43.87
C CYS A 25 21.13 40.78 43.99
N PHE A 26 20.19 40.79 44.93
CA PHE A 26 19.05 39.87 44.89
C PHE A 26 18.30 40.09 43.56
N PRO A 27 18.01 39.05 42.76
CA PRO A 27 17.05 39.20 41.68
C PRO A 27 15.65 39.33 42.32
N LEU A 28 15.15 40.57 42.32
CA LEU A 28 13.73 40.88 42.42
C LEU A 28 12.95 40.09 41.35
N GLU A 29 11.70 39.76 41.70
CA GLU A 29 10.71 38.92 41.01
C GLU A 29 10.29 39.40 39.60
N VAL A 30 11.24 39.56 38.66
CA VAL A 30 10.93 39.90 37.25
C VAL A 30 10.70 38.64 36.40
N ASN A 31 11.03 37.46 36.92
CA ASN A 31 10.86 36.18 36.20
C ASN A 31 9.43 35.62 36.23
N GLY A 32 8.56 36.08 37.15
CA GLY A 32 7.19 35.57 37.27
C GLY A 32 6.25 36.05 36.16
N GLU A 33 6.26 37.35 35.86
CA GLU A 33 5.41 37.94 34.82
C GLU A 33 5.85 37.51 33.41
N SER A 34 7.15 37.48 33.13
CA SER A 34 7.70 37.07 31.82
C SER A 34 7.41 35.60 31.50
N ALA A 35 7.48 34.70 32.50
CA ALA A 35 7.10 33.30 32.32
C ALA A 35 5.61 33.13 32.04
N GLN A 36 4.74 33.85 32.75
CA GLN A 36 3.29 33.81 32.50
C GLN A 36 2.92 34.33 31.11
N VAL A 37 3.63 35.34 30.59
CA VAL A 37 3.43 35.84 29.22
C VAL A 37 3.75 34.76 28.19
N LEU A 38 4.87 34.04 28.34
CA LEU A 38 5.23 32.95 27.42
C LEU A 38 4.25 31.77 27.52
N ASP A 39 3.78 31.42 28.71
CA ASP A 39 2.76 30.39 28.90
C ASP A 39 1.45 30.76 28.17
N LEU A 40 1.03 32.02 28.25
CA LEU A 40 -0.12 32.54 27.51
C LEU A 40 0.11 32.55 25.99
N GLU A 41 1.32 32.88 25.52
CA GLU A 41 1.67 32.80 24.10
C GLU A 41 1.61 31.37 23.56
N ARG A 42 2.14 30.39 24.30
CA ARG A 42 2.05 28.97 23.91
C ARG A 42 0.59 28.52 23.84
N MET A 43 -0.24 28.86 24.83
CA MET A 43 -1.67 28.55 24.80
C MET A 43 -2.41 29.20 23.63
N LYS A 44 -2.06 30.44 23.25
CA LYS A 44 -2.60 31.07 22.03
C LYS A 44 -2.15 30.33 20.78
N GLY A 45 -0.89 29.91 20.71
CA GLY A 45 -0.36 29.11 19.61
C GLY A 45 -1.06 27.76 19.46
N LEU A 46 -1.33 27.06 20.57
CA LEU A 46 -2.08 25.81 20.56
C LEU A 46 -3.52 25.99 20.06
N ARG A 47 -4.22 27.06 20.47
CA ARG A 47 -5.54 27.40 19.93
C ARG A 47 -5.46 27.70 18.42
N SER A 48 -4.44 28.45 17.98
CA SER A 48 -4.21 28.74 16.57
C SER A 48 -3.97 27.45 15.76
N PHE A 49 -3.22 26.48 16.31
CA PHE A 49 -3.06 25.16 15.70
C PHE A 49 -4.38 24.38 15.61
N ALA A 50 -5.22 24.41 16.64
CA ALA A 50 -6.54 23.78 16.59
C ALA A 50 -7.43 24.41 15.51
N GLU A 51 -7.44 25.74 15.37
CA GLU A 51 -8.15 26.44 14.30
C GLU A 51 -7.58 26.09 12.91
N ALA A 52 -6.25 26.08 12.75
CA ALA A 52 -5.61 25.72 11.49
C ALA A 52 -5.94 24.26 11.09
N ALA A 53 -5.95 23.32 12.04
CA ALA A 53 -6.34 21.93 11.79
C ALA A 53 -7.81 21.83 11.32
N LEU A 54 -8.73 22.61 11.90
CA LEU A 54 -10.14 22.63 11.48
C LEU A 54 -10.36 23.31 10.13
N GLN A 55 -9.67 24.44 9.90
CA GLN A 55 -9.87 25.24 8.70
C GLN A 55 -9.17 24.66 7.47
N HIS A 56 -7.95 24.17 7.66
CA HIS A 56 -7.06 23.75 6.57
C HIS A 56 -6.75 22.26 6.60
N GLY A 57 -6.82 21.62 7.77
CA GLY A 57 -6.55 20.20 7.92
C GLY A 57 -7.71 19.28 7.48
N ARG A 58 -8.83 19.84 7.01
CA ARG A 58 -9.99 19.08 6.54
C ARG A 58 -9.91 18.79 5.05
N ASP A 59 -10.50 17.66 4.67
CA ASP A 59 -10.55 17.25 3.28
C ASP A 59 -11.40 18.22 2.44
N THR A 60 -10.71 18.88 1.50
CA THR A 60 -11.28 19.75 0.46
C THR A 60 -10.88 19.24 -0.94
N TYR A 61 -10.45 17.99 -1.00
CA TYR A 61 -9.93 17.30 -2.17
C TYR A 61 -10.96 16.29 -2.68
N GLY A 62 -10.65 15.69 -3.83
CA GLY A 62 -11.55 14.73 -4.45
C GLY A 62 -12.90 15.36 -4.82
N LYS A 63 -13.93 14.54 -4.88
CA LYS A 63 -15.32 14.94 -5.15
C LYS A 63 -16.18 14.96 -3.89
N LYS A 64 -15.86 14.16 -2.88
CA LYS A 64 -16.73 14.03 -1.69
C LYS A 64 -16.50 15.15 -0.68
N HIS A 65 -15.30 15.73 -0.61
CA HIS A 65 -14.92 16.75 0.38
C HIS A 65 -15.33 16.29 1.79
N SER A 66 -14.79 15.14 2.18
CA SER A 66 -15.23 14.40 3.36
C SER A 66 -14.90 15.15 4.66
N PRO A 67 -15.49 14.76 5.81
CA PRO A 67 -15.08 15.30 7.10
C PRO A 67 -13.76 14.71 7.61
N LEU A 68 -12.91 14.15 6.75
CA LEU A 68 -11.65 13.56 7.19
C LEU A 68 -10.58 14.62 7.43
N PHE A 69 -9.62 14.29 8.30
CA PHE A 69 -8.42 15.09 8.50
C PHE A 69 -7.28 14.55 7.64
N VAL A 70 -6.53 15.45 7.00
CA VAL A 70 -5.28 15.13 6.30
C VAL A 70 -4.18 14.82 7.32
N ASP A 71 -3.19 14.02 6.95
CA ASP A 71 -2.08 13.72 7.87
C ASP A 71 -1.09 14.90 8.02
N SER A 72 -1.04 15.79 7.05
CA SER A 72 -0.04 16.87 7.00
C SER A 72 -0.48 18.04 6.12
N LEU A 73 0.06 19.23 6.37
CA LEU A 73 -0.15 20.44 5.58
C LEU A 73 1.18 21.02 5.10
N GLU A 74 1.24 21.49 3.86
CA GLU A 74 2.32 22.33 3.38
C GLU A 74 2.18 23.74 3.97
N VAL A 75 3.24 24.24 4.60
CA VAL A 75 3.26 25.49 5.38
C VAL A 75 2.95 26.71 4.51
N SER A 76 3.48 26.77 3.29
CA SER A 76 3.29 27.94 2.41
C SER A 76 1.88 28.03 1.82
N THR A 77 1.25 26.89 1.54
CA THR A 77 -0.03 26.83 0.83
C THR A 77 -1.22 26.52 1.74
N MET A 78 -0.96 26.03 2.95
CA MET A 78 -1.98 25.51 3.87
C MET A 78 -2.85 24.42 3.24
N LYS A 79 -2.28 23.66 2.31
CA LYS A 79 -2.92 22.51 1.65
C LYS A 79 -2.14 21.24 1.96
N ALA A 80 -2.82 20.11 2.02
CA ALA A 80 -2.19 18.82 2.14
C ALA A 80 -1.28 18.55 0.93
N PRO A 81 -0.02 18.16 1.16
CA PRO A 81 0.89 17.85 0.09
C PRO A 81 0.52 16.51 -0.54
N GLU A 82 0.61 16.44 -1.86
CA GLU A 82 0.63 15.18 -2.58
C GLU A 82 1.94 14.43 -2.27
N LYS A 83 1.81 13.20 -1.77
CA LYS A 83 2.93 12.35 -1.40
C LYS A 83 3.06 11.19 -2.36
N MET A 84 4.30 10.81 -2.66
CA MET A 84 4.60 9.51 -3.23
C MET A 84 4.97 8.56 -2.08
N TYR A 85 4.19 7.50 -1.89
CA TYR A 85 4.43 6.58 -0.78
C TYR A 85 5.62 5.65 -1.11
N ILE A 86 6.73 5.83 -0.38
CA ILE A 86 8.01 5.15 -0.60
C ILE A 86 7.90 3.65 -0.31
N HIS A 87 6.97 3.17 0.51
CA HIS A 87 6.78 1.73 0.73
C HIS A 87 6.27 0.94 -0.50
N ARG A 88 6.03 1.58 -1.66
CA ARG A 88 6.07 0.90 -2.98
C ARG A 88 7.48 0.36 -3.35
N LEU A 89 8.53 0.72 -2.60
CA LEU A 89 9.95 0.39 -2.79
C LEU A 89 10.40 -0.76 -1.88
N GLY A 90 9.62 -1.85 -1.84
CA GLY A 90 10.01 -3.09 -1.15
C GLY A 90 11.31 -3.68 -1.71
N GLY A 91 12.44 -3.16 -1.23
CA GLY A 91 13.79 -3.62 -1.54
C GLY A 91 14.24 -3.42 -3.00
N PRO A 92 15.54 -3.54 -3.28
CA PRO A 92 16.06 -3.51 -4.64
C PRO A 92 15.63 -4.81 -5.35
N GLY A 93 14.46 -4.79 -5.99
CA GLY A 93 13.94 -5.91 -6.75
C GLY A 93 13.12 -5.45 -7.96
N PRO A 94 13.06 -6.22 -9.07
CA PRO A 94 12.73 -5.71 -10.40
C PRO A 94 11.23 -5.49 -10.70
N ARG A 95 10.38 -5.21 -9.71
CA ARG A 95 8.91 -5.38 -9.83
C ARG A 95 8.00 -4.23 -9.36
N SER A 96 8.45 -2.98 -9.27
CA SER A 96 7.53 -1.83 -9.12
C SER A 96 7.23 -1.19 -10.50
N LYS A 97 6.22 -1.69 -11.22
CA LYS A 97 5.77 -1.14 -12.52
C LYS A 97 4.42 -0.41 -12.45
N GLN A 98 4.02 0.10 -11.27
CA GLN A 98 2.90 1.05 -11.21
C GLN A 98 3.41 2.48 -11.46
N PRO A 99 2.73 3.30 -12.27
CA PRO A 99 3.03 4.72 -12.35
C PRO A 99 2.83 5.36 -10.97
N PHE A 100 3.74 6.25 -10.60
CA PHE A 100 3.66 7.03 -9.37
C PHE A 100 2.38 7.86 -9.39
N GLN A 101 1.40 7.52 -8.55
CA GLN A 101 0.25 8.38 -8.32
C GLN A 101 0.50 9.20 -7.06
N PRO A 102 0.36 10.53 -7.13
CA PRO A 102 0.38 11.36 -5.94
C PRO A 102 -0.84 11.07 -5.06
N VAL A 103 -0.60 10.93 -3.76
CA VAL A 103 -1.61 10.59 -2.74
C VAL A 103 -1.73 11.73 -1.74
N ILE A 104 -2.95 12.15 -1.44
CA ILE A 104 -3.23 12.94 -0.24
C ILE A 104 -3.77 11.98 0.82
N SER A 105 -2.95 11.66 1.83
CA SER A 105 -3.28 10.64 2.81
C SER A 105 -4.09 11.18 3.99
N SER A 106 -5.12 10.42 4.36
CA SER A 106 -5.77 10.44 5.67
C SER A 106 -5.64 9.05 6.28
N ASN A 107 -4.77 8.91 7.29
CA ASN A 107 -4.51 7.63 7.95
C ASN A 107 -4.83 7.70 9.44
N LEU A 108 -6.00 7.19 9.82
CA LEU A 108 -6.48 7.20 11.20
C LEU A 108 -5.53 6.52 12.20
N ALA A 109 -4.70 5.56 11.77
CA ALA A 109 -3.75 4.90 12.66
C ALA A 109 -2.72 5.90 13.23
N TYR A 110 -2.27 6.87 12.43
CA TYR A 110 -1.26 7.86 12.85
C TYR A 110 -1.87 9.07 13.57
N GLN A 111 -3.17 9.32 13.42
CA GLN A 111 -3.81 10.53 13.94
C GLN A 111 -4.19 10.44 15.43
N GLY A 112 -3.75 9.41 16.16
CA GLY A 112 -4.03 9.23 17.58
C GLY A 112 -3.58 10.40 18.46
N ASN A 113 -2.49 11.09 18.11
CA ASN A 113 -2.05 12.30 18.85
C ASN A 113 -2.94 13.51 18.55
N LEU A 114 -3.37 13.67 17.29
CA LEU A 114 -4.29 14.73 16.88
C LEU A 114 -5.64 14.58 17.60
N MET A 115 -6.16 13.36 17.69
CA MET A 115 -7.37 13.04 18.48
C MET A 115 -7.23 13.49 19.93
N ARG A 116 -6.15 13.08 20.61
CA ARG A 116 -5.88 13.42 22.01
C ARG A 116 -5.75 14.93 22.20
N PHE A 117 -5.05 15.60 21.29
CA PHE A 117 -4.89 17.05 21.32
C PHE A 117 -6.23 17.78 21.15
N LEU A 118 -7.04 17.45 20.15
CA LEU A 118 -8.32 18.12 19.89
C LEU A 118 -9.34 17.88 21.01
N VAL A 119 -9.33 16.69 21.61
CA VAL A 119 -10.11 16.42 22.83
C VAL A 119 -9.61 17.27 24.00
N GLY A 120 -8.30 17.27 24.26
CA GLY A 120 -7.71 18.01 25.37
C GLY A 120 -7.93 19.52 25.26
N ILE A 121 -7.74 20.10 24.08
CA ILE A 121 -7.94 21.55 23.87
C ILE A 121 -9.42 21.90 23.98
N SER A 122 -10.34 21.06 23.50
CA SER A 122 -11.77 21.25 23.73
C SER A 122 -12.12 21.29 25.22
N ASN A 123 -11.61 20.34 26.00
CA ASN A 123 -11.88 20.29 27.44
C ASN A 123 -11.31 21.51 28.17
N LEU A 124 -10.03 21.82 27.96
CA LEU A 124 -9.35 22.92 28.65
C LEU A 124 -9.95 24.29 28.33
N THR A 125 -10.42 24.47 27.10
CA THR A 125 -10.93 25.76 26.60
C THR A 125 -12.44 25.91 26.69
N GLY A 126 -13.18 24.81 26.83
CA GLY A 126 -14.64 24.77 26.76
C GLY A 126 -15.21 24.82 25.33
N ASP A 127 -14.37 24.87 24.29
CA ASP A 127 -14.83 24.89 22.90
C ASP A 127 -14.95 23.47 22.34
N ALA A 128 -16.18 22.95 22.31
CA ALA A 128 -16.48 21.59 21.87
C ALA A 128 -16.28 21.35 20.36
N ARG A 129 -16.12 22.40 19.54
CA ARG A 129 -16.03 22.26 18.07
C ARG A 129 -14.90 21.34 17.63
N TYR A 130 -13.74 21.42 18.29
CA TYR A 130 -12.56 20.62 17.91
C TYR A 130 -12.79 19.12 18.12
N LYS A 131 -13.29 18.73 19.29
CA LYS A 131 -13.67 17.35 19.60
C LYS A 131 -14.78 16.84 18.68
N GLU A 132 -15.85 17.61 18.49
CA GLU A 132 -16.98 17.18 17.65
C GLU A 132 -16.60 17.06 16.16
N ALA A 133 -15.72 17.92 15.64
CA ALA A 133 -15.20 17.80 14.27
C ALA A 133 -14.47 16.45 14.07
N TYR A 134 -13.75 15.97 15.08
CA TYR A 134 -13.08 14.68 15.00
C TYR A 134 -14.04 13.49 15.16
N LYS A 135 -15.06 13.61 16.01
CA LYS A 135 -16.14 12.60 16.10
C LYS A 135 -16.89 12.49 14.77
N GLU A 136 -17.08 13.60 14.06
CA GLU A 136 -17.65 13.58 12.71
C GLU A 136 -16.78 12.80 11.71
N SER A 137 -15.46 13.01 11.73
CA SER A 137 -14.48 12.24 10.93
C SER A 137 -14.61 10.73 11.21
N LEU A 138 -14.64 10.34 12.48
CA LEU A 138 -14.78 8.94 12.89
C LEU A 138 -16.10 8.32 12.43
N ARG A 139 -17.24 9.01 12.58
CA ARG A 139 -18.54 8.53 12.06
C ARG A 139 -18.49 8.33 10.55
N TYR A 140 -17.79 9.20 9.82
CA TYR A 140 -17.63 9.06 8.39
C TYR A 140 -16.78 7.84 8.03
N CYS A 141 -15.65 7.63 8.71
CA CYS A 141 -14.83 6.43 8.52
C CYS A 141 -15.60 5.14 8.80
N PHE A 142 -16.35 5.06 9.91
CA PHE A 142 -17.17 3.87 10.19
C PHE A 142 -18.21 3.60 9.12
N ARG A 143 -18.79 4.64 8.51
CA ARG A 143 -19.81 4.48 7.46
C ARG A 143 -19.25 4.14 6.08
N HIS A 144 -18.09 4.67 5.73
CA HIS A 144 -17.60 4.65 4.35
C HIS A 144 -16.33 3.85 4.14
N TYR A 145 -15.53 3.63 5.18
CA TYR A 145 -14.21 3.00 5.10
C TYR A 145 -14.05 1.82 6.06
N ALA A 146 -15.14 1.36 6.69
CA ALA A 146 -15.18 0.08 7.37
C ALA A 146 -15.47 -1.04 6.36
N VAL A 147 -14.67 -2.10 6.39
CA VAL A 147 -14.94 -3.34 5.63
C VAL A 147 -15.98 -4.20 6.38
N PRO A 148 -16.58 -5.24 5.76
CA PRO A 148 -17.69 -5.99 6.37
C PRO A 148 -17.42 -6.54 7.77
N ASN A 149 -16.19 -6.92 8.09
CA ASN A 149 -15.85 -7.43 9.42
C ASN A 149 -15.69 -6.32 10.49
N GLY A 150 -15.66 -5.05 10.09
CA GLY A 150 -15.54 -3.88 10.97
C GLY A 150 -14.16 -3.23 11.02
N LEU A 151 -13.12 -3.82 10.41
CA LEU A 151 -11.82 -3.16 10.27
C LEU A 151 -11.96 -1.87 9.46
N LEU A 152 -11.21 -0.84 9.84
CA LEU A 152 -11.10 0.40 9.07
C LEU A 152 -9.90 0.32 8.12
N GLN A 153 -10.02 0.94 6.94
CA GLN A 153 -8.92 1.12 6.00
C GLN A 153 -7.85 2.09 6.57
N MET A 154 -7.00 1.58 7.45
CA MET A 154 -5.97 2.33 8.18
C MET A 154 -4.74 1.47 8.47
N GLY A 155 -3.66 2.10 8.94
CA GLY A 155 -2.42 1.43 9.34
C GLY A 155 -1.29 1.57 8.33
N HIS A 156 -0.25 0.76 8.46
CA HIS A 156 1.01 0.92 7.73
C HIS A 156 0.90 0.54 6.25
N HIS A 157 -0.19 -0.13 5.85
CA HIS A 157 -0.42 -0.61 4.48
C HIS A 157 -1.73 -0.14 3.86
N ARG A 158 -2.51 0.69 4.58
CA ARG A 158 -3.80 1.23 4.13
C ARG A 158 -4.05 2.62 4.69
N TRP A 159 -4.66 3.46 3.88
CA TRP A 159 -5.13 4.80 4.23
C TRP A 159 -6.26 5.20 3.29
N VAL A 160 -6.90 6.33 3.55
CA VAL A 160 -7.84 6.96 2.60
C VAL A 160 -7.06 7.95 1.75
N ASN A 161 -7.16 7.84 0.42
CA ASN A 161 -6.63 8.80 -0.52
C ASN A 161 -7.70 9.86 -0.83
N LEU A 162 -7.50 11.05 -0.29
CA LEU A 162 -8.45 12.16 -0.40
C LEU A 162 -8.55 12.73 -1.82
N ASN A 163 -7.57 12.47 -2.70
CA ASN A 163 -7.68 12.85 -4.12
C ASN A 163 -8.74 12.01 -4.85
N THR A 164 -8.93 10.75 -4.46
CA THR A 164 -9.79 9.79 -5.15
C THR A 164 -11.06 9.46 -4.40
N ASP A 165 -11.18 9.90 -3.14
CA ASP A 165 -12.24 9.53 -2.20
C ASP A 165 -12.37 8.01 -1.98
N ASP A 166 -11.25 7.29 -2.06
CA ASP A 166 -11.17 5.84 -1.96
C ASP A 166 -10.00 5.40 -1.06
N GLN A 167 -10.01 4.16 -0.58
CA GLN A 167 -8.85 3.59 0.10
C GLN A 167 -7.68 3.39 -0.88
N ASP A 168 -6.46 3.51 -0.37
CA ASP A 168 -5.21 3.28 -1.08
C ASP A 168 -4.22 2.58 -0.13
N GLY A 169 -3.16 1.99 -0.68
CA GLY A 169 -2.27 1.14 0.09
C GLY A 169 -1.29 0.32 -0.73
N ASN A 170 -0.25 -0.18 -0.07
CA ASN A 170 0.71 -1.08 -0.70
C ASN A 170 0.20 -2.53 -0.61
N ASP A 171 -0.22 -3.11 -1.72
CA ASP A 171 -0.56 -4.54 -1.85
C ASP A 171 0.65 -5.36 -2.29
N TRP A 172 1.62 -5.53 -1.39
CA TRP A 172 2.81 -6.32 -1.67
C TRP A 172 2.92 -7.56 -0.78
N PRO A 173 2.72 -8.77 -1.34
CA PRO A 173 2.20 -9.09 -2.68
C PRO A 173 0.73 -8.72 -2.89
N ALA A 174 0.28 -8.65 -4.15
CA ALA A 174 -1.11 -8.36 -4.50
C ALA A 174 -2.07 -9.31 -3.76
N GLY A 175 -3.04 -8.76 -3.03
CA GLY A 175 -4.00 -9.53 -2.22
C GLY A 175 -3.47 -10.08 -0.90
N LYS A 176 -2.24 -9.74 -0.48
CA LYS A 176 -1.60 -10.24 0.77
C LYS A 176 -1.25 -9.15 1.79
N SER A 177 -1.33 -7.86 1.45
CA SER A 177 -1.18 -6.81 2.47
C SER A 177 -2.47 -6.67 3.26
N GLY A 178 -2.37 -7.00 4.54
CA GLY A 178 -3.47 -6.88 5.49
C GLY A 178 -3.44 -5.54 6.23
N HIS A 179 -4.47 -5.34 7.04
CA HIS A 179 -4.48 -4.38 8.14
C HIS A 179 -3.21 -4.57 8.99
N GLU A 180 -2.37 -3.55 9.12
CA GLU A 180 -1.13 -3.63 9.91
C GLU A 180 -1.04 -2.40 10.80
N MET A 181 -0.89 -2.62 12.10
CA MET A 181 -0.56 -1.59 13.06
C MET A 181 0.75 -1.93 13.77
N LYS A 182 1.58 -0.91 14.01
CA LYS A 182 2.88 -1.02 14.69
C LYS A 182 3.14 0.20 15.57
N ARG A 183 2.76 0.05 16.83
CA ARG A 183 2.82 1.07 17.89
C ARG A 183 1.97 2.29 17.57
N ASP A 184 0.78 2.10 17.01
CA ASP A 184 -0.04 3.23 16.53
C ASP A 184 -0.99 3.75 17.62
N TYR A 185 -1.53 2.89 18.49
CA TYR A 185 -2.37 3.23 19.65
C TYR A 185 -3.40 4.36 19.41
N PRO A 186 -4.36 4.20 18.48
CA PRO A 186 -5.47 5.13 18.30
C PRO A 186 -6.17 5.43 19.62
N TYR A 187 -6.75 6.63 19.74
CA TYR A 187 -7.41 7.04 20.96
C TYR A 187 -8.81 6.41 21.07
N TYR A 188 -8.87 5.09 21.34
CA TYR A 188 -10.10 4.29 21.38
C TYR A 188 -11.22 4.84 22.27
N PRO A 189 -10.97 5.55 23.40
CA PRO A 189 -12.05 6.23 24.12
C PRO A 189 -12.87 7.20 23.25
N LEU A 190 -12.25 7.90 22.30
CA LEU A 190 -12.97 8.77 21.36
C LEU A 190 -13.75 7.97 20.31
N PHE A 191 -13.22 6.82 19.86
CA PHE A 191 -13.96 5.90 18.98
C PHE A 191 -15.23 5.41 19.69
N TRP A 192 -15.08 4.97 20.94
CA TRP A 192 -16.17 4.47 21.77
C TRP A 192 -17.23 5.53 22.07
N GLU A 193 -16.80 6.75 22.43
CA GLU A 193 -17.72 7.87 22.65
C GLU A 193 -18.47 8.27 21.36
N THR A 194 -17.86 8.04 20.19
CA THR A 194 -18.45 8.40 18.90
C THR A 194 -19.52 7.42 18.45
N ASP A 195 -19.17 6.13 18.46
CA ASP A 195 -20.05 5.01 18.08
C ASP A 195 -19.53 3.73 18.77
N PRO A 196 -20.09 3.35 19.94
CA PRO A 196 -19.59 2.22 20.71
C PRO A 196 -19.82 0.88 20.00
N VAL A 197 -20.82 0.77 19.12
CA VAL A 197 -21.09 -0.47 18.37
C VAL A 197 -20.04 -0.66 17.29
N ALA A 198 -19.78 0.39 16.49
CA ALA A 198 -18.76 0.33 15.45
C ALA A 198 -17.35 0.20 16.05
N ALA A 199 -17.06 0.89 17.15
CA ALA A 199 -15.80 0.77 17.88
C ALA A 199 -15.59 -0.65 18.42
N ARG A 200 -16.60 -1.24 19.08
CA ARG A 200 -16.55 -2.64 19.55
C ARG A 200 -16.24 -3.60 18.40
N ARG A 201 -16.96 -3.48 17.29
CA ARG A 201 -16.78 -4.35 16.12
C ARG A 201 -15.39 -4.19 15.52
N MET A 202 -14.90 -2.96 15.35
CA MET A 202 -13.55 -2.69 14.82
C MET A 202 -12.45 -3.26 15.71
N MET A 203 -12.51 -3.04 17.03
CA MET A 203 -11.52 -3.55 17.97
C MET A 203 -11.55 -5.08 18.07
N THR A 204 -12.73 -5.69 17.95
CA THR A 204 -12.90 -7.14 17.90
C THR A 204 -12.35 -7.72 16.59
N ALA A 205 -12.60 -7.04 15.45
CA ALA A 205 -12.06 -7.43 14.15
C ALA A 205 -10.54 -7.31 14.11
N HIS A 206 -9.96 -6.30 14.77
CA HIS A 206 -8.51 -6.17 14.94
C HIS A 206 -7.91 -7.40 15.61
N TRP A 207 -8.56 -7.96 16.63
CA TRP A 207 -8.14 -9.23 17.20
C TRP A 207 -8.34 -10.39 16.24
N ASP A 208 -9.57 -10.60 15.79
CA ASP A 208 -9.92 -11.78 15.02
C ASP A 208 -9.11 -11.89 13.72
N SER A 209 -8.94 -10.80 12.99
CA SER A 209 -8.19 -10.79 11.73
C SER A 209 -6.71 -11.09 11.90
N HIS A 210 -6.13 -10.85 13.08
CA HIS A 210 -4.70 -11.04 13.35
C HIS A 210 -4.40 -12.38 14.04
N ILE A 211 -5.24 -12.85 14.96
CA ILE A 211 -5.02 -14.12 15.67
C ILE A 211 -5.25 -15.31 14.71
N GLN A 212 -4.22 -16.14 14.55
CA GLN A 212 -4.25 -17.32 13.67
C GLN A 212 -4.55 -18.60 14.46
N ASP A 213 -4.11 -18.69 15.71
CA ASP A 213 -4.64 -19.67 16.66
C ASP A 213 -4.59 -19.15 18.10
N TRP A 214 -5.69 -19.48 18.79
CA TRP A 214 -6.05 -18.99 20.12
C TRP A 214 -5.46 -19.82 21.27
N GLY A 215 -4.93 -21.01 21.01
CA GLY A 215 -4.22 -21.79 22.03
C GLY A 215 -2.84 -21.19 22.30
N PHE A 216 -2.02 -21.08 21.25
CA PHE A 216 -0.63 -20.65 21.34
C PHE A 216 -0.38 -19.13 21.23
N MET A 217 -1.45 -18.35 20.98
CA MET A 217 -1.41 -16.92 20.65
C MET A 217 -0.47 -16.57 19.47
N ASN A 218 -0.43 -17.38 18.41
CA ASN A 218 0.28 -17.04 17.17
C ASN A 218 -0.61 -16.09 16.40
N PHE A 219 -0.03 -14.98 15.97
CA PHE A 219 -0.74 -13.98 15.19
C PHE A 219 0.11 -13.58 13.99
N THR A 220 -0.55 -13.00 13.00
CA THR A 220 0.09 -12.34 11.87
C THR A 220 0.09 -10.83 12.11
N ARG A 221 1.19 -10.14 11.78
CA ARG A 221 1.23 -8.68 11.76
C ARG A 221 0.28 -8.07 10.70
N HIS A 222 -0.11 -8.83 9.69
CA HIS A 222 -1.05 -8.41 8.64
C HIS A 222 -2.39 -9.12 8.83
N GLY A 223 -3.39 -8.42 9.36
CA GLY A 223 -4.75 -8.92 9.54
C GLY A 223 -5.58 -8.85 8.27
N SER A 224 -6.39 -9.87 8.01
CA SER A 224 -7.22 -9.90 6.80
C SER A 224 -8.44 -8.97 6.89
N TYR A 225 -8.63 -8.13 5.87
CA TYR A 225 -9.84 -7.30 5.68
C TYR A 225 -11.08 -8.11 5.27
N VAL A 226 -10.91 -9.37 4.85
CA VAL A 226 -11.99 -10.23 4.36
C VAL A 226 -12.31 -11.41 5.28
N LYS A 227 -11.60 -11.55 6.41
CA LYS A 227 -11.93 -12.57 7.41
C LYS A 227 -13.31 -12.27 8.00
N GLU A 228 -14.24 -13.21 7.91
CA GLU A 228 -15.56 -13.07 8.53
C GLU A 228 -15.44 -13.08 10.04
N LEU A 229 -15.98 -12.05 10.70
CA LEU A 229 -15.99 -11.92 12.15
C LEU A 229 -17.27 -12.55 12.73
N ASN A 230 -17.10 -13.46 13.68
CA ASN A 230 -18.18 -13.95 14.53
C ASN A 230 -18.06 -13.36 15.95
N GLU A 231 -18.78 -12.25 16.20
CA GLU A 231 -18.74 -11.54 17.49
C GLU A 231 -19.22 -12.39 18.69
N GLU A 232 -20.05 -13.40 18.45
CA GLU A 232 -20.59 -14.26 19.52
C GLU A 232 -19.58 -15.27 20.05
N THR A 233 -18.66 -15.73 19.19
CA THR A 233 -17.74 -16.84 19.51
C THR A 233 -16.27 -16.41 19.60
N VAL A 234 -15.90 -15.25 19.06
CA VAL A 234 -14.51 -14.76 19.00
C VAL A 234 -13.80 -14.78 20.36
N TRP A 235 -14.47 -14.43 21.45
CA TRP A 235 -13.88 -14.43 22.79
C TRP A 235 -14.07 -15.75 23.58
N ASN A 236 -14.90 -16.66 23.06
CA ASN A 236 -15.26 -17.94 23.70
C ASN A 236 -14.43 -19.09 23.13
N GLN A 237 -13.13 -18.87 22.97
CA GLN A 237 -12.21 -19.83 22.37
C GLN A 237 -11.70 -20.82 23.42
N PRO A 238 -11.33 -22.06 23.03
CA PRO A 238 -10.79 -23.04 23.98
C PRO A 238 -9.54 -22.50 24.69
N ILE A 239 -9.56 -22.56 26.02
CA ILE A 239 -8.40 -22.19 26.83
C ILE A 239 -7.46 -23.39 26.89
N THR A 240 -6.24 -23.24 26.40
CA THR A 240 -5.18 -24.26 26.49
C THR A 240 -4.23 -23.95 27.63
N ASP A 241 -3.32 -24.89 27.93
CA ASP A 241 -2.18 -24.61 28.80
C ASP A 241 -1.31 -23.48 28.22
N PRO A 242 -0.69 -22.65 29.07
CA PRO A 242 0.25 -21.63 28.62
C PRO A 242 1.42 -22.25 27.88
N VAL A 243 1.73 -21.71 26.69
CA VAL A 243 2.98 -22.01 25.99
C VAL A 243 4.05 -21.08 26.54
N VAL A 244 5.24 -21.60 26.83
CA VAL A 244 6.39 -20.83 27.33
C VAL A 244 7.58 -21.04 26.40
N GLY A 245 8.31 -19.97 26.12
CA GLY A 245 9.46 -19.99 25.22
C GLY A 245 9.09 -19.77 23.75
N ILE A 246 10.11 -19.86 22.91
CA ILE A 246 10.02 -19.63 21.47
C ILE A 246 9.62 -20.93 20.78
N VAL A 247 8.51 -20.89 20.05
CA VAL A 247 8.00 -22.04 19.29
C VAL A 247 7.92 -21.72 17.81
N LYS A 248 7.79 -22.73 16.94
CA LYS A 248 7.62 -22.50 15.51
C LYS A 248 6.27 -21.80 15.24
N GLY A 249 6.27 -20.72 14.44
CA GLY A 249 5.06 -19.96 14.11
C GLY A 249 5.33 -18.76 13.20
N ASN A 250 4.39 -17.80 13.15
CA ASN A 250 4.50 -16.60 12.32
C ASN A 250 5.50 -15.58 12.93
N LEU A 251 5.59 -14.40 12.31
CA LEU A 251 6.37 -13.28 12.83
C LEU A 251 5.54 -12.45 13.82
N THR A 252 5.61 -12.81 15.09
CA THR A 252 4.83 -12.22 16.18
C THR A 252 5.55 -11.03 16.84
N PHE A 253 5.96 -10.04 16.03
CA PHE A 253 6.68 -8.87 16.56
C PHE A 253 5.88 -8.17 17.65
N PHE A 254 6.56 -7.83 18.75
CA PHE A 254 5.93 -7.08 19.83
C PHE A 254 5.36 -5.74 19.35
N ASP A 255 5.96 -5.07 18.34
CA ASP A 255 5.43 -3.80 17.83
C ASP A 255 3.99 -3.93 17.32
N SER A 256 3.65 -5.00 16.59
CA SER A 256 2.27 -5.27 16.17
C SER A 256 1.45 -5.95 17.26
N GLY A 257 2.06 -6.87 18.02
CA GLY A 257 1.40 -7.51 19.16
C GLY A 257 0.91 -6.52 20.21
N SER A 258 1.65 -5.42 20.41
CA SER A 258 1.31 -4.38 21.36
C SER A 258 0.05 -3.59 20.98
N ASP A 259 -0.22 -3.34 19.70
CA ASP A 259 -1.50 -2.76 19.25
C ASP A 259 -2.66 -3.73 19.48
N ILE A 260 -2.46 -5.03 19.20
CA ILE A 260 -3.47 -6.07 19.46
C ILE A 260 -3.78 -6.13 20.96
N ILE A 261 -2.75 -6.22 21.82
CA ILE A 261 -2.90 -6.20 23.28
C ILE A 261 -3.62 -4.93 23.74
N TYR A 262 -3.21 -3.77 23.23
CA TYR A 262 -3.80 -2.47 23.58
C TYR A 262 -5.28 -2.40 23.19
N ALA A 263 -5.65 -2.81 21.98
CA ALA A 263 -7.04 -2.88 21.54
C ALA A 263 -7.87 -3.84 22.42
N GLY A 264 -7.36 -5.01 22.77
CA GLY A 264 -8.10 -5.99 23.57
C GLY A 264 -8.32 -5.52 25.01
N ALA A 265 -7.29 -4.94 25.62
CA ALA A 265 -7.37 -4.39 26.97
C ALA A 265 -8.28 -3.15 27.04
N GLN A 266 -8.18 -2.25 26.06
CA GLN A 266 -9.09 -1.09 25.94
C GLN A 266 -10.52 -1.53 25.70
N LEU A 267 -10.75 -2.55 24.87
CA LEU A 267 -12.09 -3.08 24.64
C LEU A 267 -12.68 -3.63 25.94
N GLY A 268 -11.90 -4.40 26.71
CA GLY A 268 -12.38 -4.92 27.99
C GLY A 268 -12.69 -3.82 29.00
N LEU A 269 -11.90 -2.73 29.01
CA LEU A 269 -12.15 -1.56 29.84
C LEU A 269 -13.43 -0.80 29.43
N LEU A 270 -13.56 -0.47 28.13
CA LEU A 270 -14.62 0.39 27.60
C LEU A 270 -15.97 -0.33 27.53
N ASN A 271 -15.96 -1.64 27.28
CA ASN A 271 -17.16 -2.48 27.18
C ASN A 271 -17.54 -3.16 28.52
N ASP A 272 -16.74 -2.96 29.57
CA ASP A 272 -16.85 -3.68 30.85
C ASP A 272 -16.97 -5.21 30.66
N ASP A 273 -16.06 -5.77 29.84
CA ASP A 273 -16.03 -7.19 29.49
C ASP A 273 -14.63 -7.76 29.75
N ASP A 274 -14.54 -8.72 30.67
CA ASP A 274 -13.25 -9.30 31.05
C ASP A 274 -12.69 -10.29 30.01
N ARG A 275 -13.49 -10.75 29.04
CA ARG A 275 -13.02 -11.76 28.07
C ARG A 275 -11.96 -11.19 27.11
N PRO A 276 -12.16 -10.05 26.43
CA PRO A 276 -11.10 -9.41 25.63
C PRO A 276 -9.84 -9.10 26.45
N LEU A 277 -10.02 -8.66 27.71
CA LEU A 277 -8.91 -8.34 28.61
C LEU A 277 -8.11 -9.60 28.98
N PHE A 278 -8.77 -10.71 29.27
CA PHE A 278 -8.11 -12.00 29.53
C PHE A 278 -7.21 -12.41 28.36
N TRP A 279 -7.73 -12.34 27.13
CA TRP A 279 -6.95 -12.68 25.93
C TRP A 279 -5.80 -11.69 25.70
N ALA A 280 -6.01 -10.39 25.94
CA ALA A 280 -4.94 -9.38 25.87
C ALA A 280 -3.81 -9.66 26.87
N GLN A 281 -4.15 -10.05 28.10
CA GLN A 281 -3.16 -10.45 29.10
C GLN A 281 -2.44 -11.74 28.70
N ARG A 282 -3.16 -12.72 28.14
CA ARG A 282 -2.58 -13.98 27.67
C ARG A 282 -1.63 -13.80 26.48
N LEU A 283 -1.95 -12.90 25.55
CA LEU A 283 -1.03 -12.55 24.46
C LEU A 283 0.21 -11.82 25.00
N TYR A 284 0.04 -10.89 25.93
CA TYR A 284 1.18 -10.22 26.58
C TYR A 284 2.07 -11.22 27.35
N ALA A 285 1.45 -12.23 27.98
CA ALA A 285 2.15 -13.30 28.70
C ALA A 285 3.10 -14.11 27.82
N ARG A 286 2.81 -14.27 26.52
CA ARG A 286 3.74 -14.97 25.61
C ARG A 286 5.10 -14.29 25.53
N TYR A 287 5.15 -12.96 25.61
CA TYR A 287 6.41 -12.23 25.64
C TYR A 287 7.05 -12.29 27.02
N SER A 288 6.28 -12.05 28.08
CA SER A 288 6.82 -11.93 29.43
C SER A 288 7.28 -13.26 30.02
N GLU A 289 6.55 -14.35 29.78
CA GLU A 289 6.88 -15.70 30.25
C GLU A 289 7.98 -16.35 29.41
N SER A 290 8.14 -15.93 28.16
CA SER A 290 9.25 -16.36 27.30
C SER A 290 10.54 -15.55 27.50
N ALA A 291 10.58 -14.67 28.50
CA ALA A 291 11.79 -13.96 28.88
C ALA A 291 12.89 -14.94 29.30
N HIS A 292 14.13 -14.62 28.93
CA HIS A 292 15.23 -15.54 29.14
C HIS A 292 15.55 -15.70 30.65
N PRO A 293 15.68 -16.92 31.19
CA PRO A 293 15.64 -17.19 32.63
C PRO A 293 16.82 -16.61 33.43
N ARG A 294 17.96 -16.29 32.77
CA ARG A 294 19.12 -15.68 33.46
C ARG A 294 19.11 -14.15 33.46
N THR A 295 18.49 -13.57 32.45
CA THR A 295 18.59 -12.13 32.15
C THR A 295 17.27 -11.40 32.36
N ASP A 296 16.15 -12.12 32.42
CA ASP A 296 14.78 -11.60 32.46
C ASP A 296 14.42 -10.69 31.26
N LEU A 297 15.26 -10.70 30.22
CA LEU A 297 15.03 -9.95 29.00
C LEU A 297 13.98 -10.69 28.14
N PRO A 298 12.89 -10.01 27.75
CA PRO A 298 11.86 -10.60 26.90
C PRO A 298 12.32 -10.70 25.44
N PRO A 299 11.81 -11.66 24.67
CA PRO A 299 12.05 -11.75 23.23
C PRO A 299 11.28 -10.67 22.48
N TRP A 300 11.73 -10.35 21.27
CA TRP A 300 11.04 -9.43 20.37
C TRP A 300 9.83 -10.06 19.67
N HIS A 301 9.87 -11.39 19.42
CA HIS A 301 8.73 -12.20 18.98
C HIS A 301 8.73 -13.55 19.70
N HIS A 302 7.55 -14.08 20.04
CA HIS A 302 7.40 -15.33 20.82
C HIS A 302 7.24 -16.58 19.95
N THR A 303 7.30 -16.42 18.63
CA THR A 303 7.32 -17.50 17.65
C THR A 303 8.40 -17.27 16.61
N SER A 304 8.88 -18.31 15.92
CA SER A 304 9.86 -18.16 14.83
C SER A 304 9.50 -19.01 13.61
N LEU A 305 9.79 -18.49 12.41
CA LEU A 305 9.66 -19.25 11.15
C LEU A 305 10.77 -20.29 10.95
N ARG A 306 11.86 -20.21 11.71
CA ARG A 306 13.07 -21.04 11.55
C ARG A 306 13.28 -21.96 12.76
N THR A 307 13.81 -23.15 12.53
CA THR A 307 14.38 -24.03 13.57
C THR A 307 15.83 -23.62 13.83
N PHE A 308 16.27 -23.50 15.09
CA PHE A 308 17.61 -23.00 15.45
C PHE A 308 18.30 -23.85 16.53
N GLY A 309 19.65 -23.86 16.53
CA GLY A 309 20.47 -24.48 17.57
C GLY A 309 21.99 -24.66 17.35
N SER A 310 22.67 -24.07 16.35
CA SER A 310 24.14 -24.17 16.27
C SER A 310 24.88 -22.85 16.52
N GLU A 311 26.07 -22.90 17.13
CA GLU A 311 26.92 -21.71 17.38
C GLU A 311 27.34 -20.98 16.09
N GLU A 312 27.22 -21.65 14.94
CA GLU A 312 27.57 -21.19 13.60
C GLU A 312 26.37 -20.52 12.87
N GLU A 313 25.16 -20.53 13.45
CA GLU A 313 23.92 -20.03 12.82
C GLU A 313 23.72 -18.49 12.92
N PRO A 314 22.94 -17.88 11.98
CA PRO A 314 22.69 -16.45 11.92
C PRO A 314 22.00 -15.90 13.17
N VAL A 315 22.27 -14.62 13.48
CA VAL A 315 21.69 -13.88 14.61
C VAL A 315 20.16 -14.07 14.67
N PRO A 316 19.62 -14.67 15.75
CA PRO A 316 18.19 -14.98 15.82
C PRO A 316 17.39 -13.70 16.01
N GLU A 317 16.55 -13.36 15.02
CA GLU A 317 15.74 -12.13 15.03
C GLU A 317 14.86 -12.03 16.30
N TYR A 318 14.34 -13.15 16.80
CA TYR A 318 13.46 -13.18 17.98
C TYR A 318 14.13 -12.76 19.27
N ALA A 319 15.45 -12.85 19.31
CA ALA A 319 16.24 -12.53 20.49
C ALA A 319 16.76 -11.08 20.46
N LEU A 320 16.57 -10.33 19.38
CA LEU A 320 17.19 -9.02 19.19
C LEU A 320 16.65 -7.98 20.19
N ILE A 321 17.60 -7.23 20.77
CA ILE A 321 17.36 -6.02 21.55
C ILE A 321 18.28 -4.94 20.99
N THR A 322 17.75 -4.18 20.04
CA THR A 322 18.43 -3.08 19.32
C THR A 322 17.52 -1.85 19.30
N SER A 323 18.03 -0.69 18.87
CA SER A 323 17.21 0.53 18.77
C SER A 323 15.90 0.33 17.98
N GLY A 324 15.93 -0.50 16.93
CA GLY A 324 14.77 -0.82 16.09
C GLY A 324 13.86 -1.94 16.62
N SER A 325 14.36 -2.83 17.48
CA SER A 325 13.62 -4.00 18.00
C SER A 325 13.25 -3.89 19.49
N ALA A 326 13.68 -2.82 20.17
CA ALA A 326 13.37 -2.55 21.56
C ALA A 326 11.95 -1.94 21.77
N GLY A 327 10.93 -2.43 21.06
CA GLY A 327 9.55 -1.94 21.15
C GLY A 327 9.01 -1.92 22.60
N LEU A 328 9.38 -2.91 23.41
CA LEU A 328 9.09 -3.00 24.85
C LEU A 328 9.72 -1.90 25.70
N MET A 329 10.79 -1.24 25.24
CA MET A 329 11.41 -0.11 25.92
C MET A 329 10.99 1.26 25.39
N ASN A 330 10.22 1.29 24.30
CA ASN A 330 9.79 2.49 23.59
C ASN A 330 8.25 2.61 23.65
N GLY A 331 7.61 2.95 22.53
CA GLY A 331 6.16 3.16 22.44
C GLY A 331 5.31 2.01 22.98
N GLY A 332 5.69 0.75 22.71
CA GLY A 332 4.97 -0.42 23.25
C GLY A 332 5.07 -0.58 24.75
N GLY A 333 6.24 -0.30 25.34
CA GLY A 333 6.38 -0.24 26.78
C GLY A 333 5.52 0.85 27.42
N ILE A 334 5.47 2.04 26.80
CA ILE A 334 4.61 3.15 27.24
C ILE A 334 3.15 2.73 27.21
N ALA A 335 2.66 2.14 26.10
CA ALA A 335 1.28 1.68 25.98
C ALA A 335 0.92 0.64 27.06
N MET A 336 1.79 -0.34 27.34
CA MET A 336 1.55 -1.33 28.41
C MET A 336 1.49 -0.68 29.80
N LEU A 337 2.37 0.29 30.07
CA LEU A 337 2.34 1.05 31.31
C LEU A 337 1.07 1.91 31.44
N ARG A 338 0.56 2.48 30.34
CA ARG A 338 -0.71 3.22 30.30
C ARG A 338 -1.90 2.31 30.56
N LEU A 339 -1.97 1.14 29.92
CA LEU A 339 -2.97 0.11 30.27
C LEU A 339 -2.91 -0.26 31.75
N GLY A 340 -1.69 -0.39 32.27
CA GLY A 340 -1.45 -0.61 33.69
C GLY A 340 -2.10 0.46 34.57
N GLU A 341 -2.08 1.74 34.18
CA GLU A 341 -2.76 2.81 34.92
C GLU A 341 -4.28 2.79 34.73
N GLU A 342 -4.73 2.75 33.47
CA GLU A 342 -6.13 2.91 33.08
C GLU A 342 -7.04 1.77 33.54
N LEU A 343 -6.51 0.53 33.61
CA LEU A 343 -7.24 -0.64 34.09
C LEU A 343 -7.37 -0.70 35.63
N GLY A 344 -6.81 0.26 36.37
CA GLY A 344 -6.86 0.29 37.83
C GLY A 344 -6.34 -1.01 38.47
N ALA A 345 -7.16 -1.69 39.27
CA ALA A 345 -6.77 -2.95 39.91
C ALA A 345 -6.45 -4.07 38.88
N LYS A 346 -7.20 -4.15 37.78
CA LYS A 346 -7.01 -5.14 36.71
C LYS A 346 -5.71 -4.92 35.92
N GLY A 347 -5.12 -3.72 36.03
CA GLY A 347 -3.84 -3.37 35.40
C GLY A 347 -2.58 -3.87 36.11
N ARG A 348 -2.70 -4.55 37.26
CA ARG A 348 -1.54 -5.01 38.07
C ARG A 348 -0.52 -5.79 37.25
N TYR A 349 -0.99 -6.75 36.45
CA TYR A 349 -0.13 -7.61 35.65
C TYR A 349 0.78 -6.82 34.70
N TYR A 350 0.24 -5.80 34.03
CA TYR A 350 1.01 -4.93 33.14
C TYR A 350 2.09 -4.14 33.88
N ARG A 351 1.77 -3.57 35.04
CA ARG A 351 2.71 -2.77 35.85
C ARG A 351 3.87 -3.61 36.37
N GLU A 352 3.57 -4.77 36.96
CA GLU A 352 4.58 -5.66 37.55
C GLU A 352 5.47 -6.27 36.46
N THR A 353 4.90 -6.66 35.32
CA THR A 353 5.64 -7.21 34.19
C THR A 353 6.58 -6.17 33.56
N MET A 354 6.08 -4.95 33.31
CA MET A 354 6.93 -3.88 32.77
C MET A 354 8.03 -3.46 33.73
N LEU A 355 7.77 -3.44 35.05
CA LEU A 355 8.80 -3.21 36.06
C LEU A 355 9.92 -4.26 35.96
N LYS A 356 9.56 -5.54 35.84
CA LYS A 356 10.52 -6.64 35.67
C LYS A 356 11.39 -6.42 34.42
N HIS A 357 10.77 -6.16 33.27
CA HIS A 357 11.50 -5.98 32.01
C HIS A 357 12.39 -4.74 32.01
N LEU A 358 11.92 -3.58 32.49
CA LEU A 358 12.74 -2.36 32.53
C LEU A 358 13.93 -2.50 33.50
N LYS A 359 13.80 -3.27 34.58
CA LYS A 359 14.94 -3.62 35.45
C LYS A 359 15.96 -4.52 34.74
N ALA A 360 15.50 -5.50 33.96
CA ALA A 360 16.37 -6.35 33.16
C ALA A 360 17.14 -5.52 32.13
N TYR A 361 16.44 -4.67 31.37
CA TYR A 361 17.06 -3.77 30.41
C TYR A 361 18.06 -2.80 31.04
N ALA A 362 17.70 -2.18 32.17
CA ALA A 362 18.59 -1.30 32.93
C ALA A 362 19.87 -2.01 33.41
N ARG A 363 19.80 -3.31 33.69
CA ARG A 363 20.93 -4.12 34.16
C ARG A 363 21.82 -4.59 33.03
N HIS A 364 21.23 -5.06 31.93
CA HIS A 364 21.95 -5.79 30.89
C HIS A 364 22.26 -4.95 29.65
N CYS A 365 21.38 -4.00 29.30
CA CYS A 365 21.47 -3.25 28.05
C CYS A 365 22.03 -1.83 28.26
N TYR A 366 21.74 -1.16 29.38
CA TYR A 366 22.11 0.24 29.60
C TYR A 366 23.47 0.41 30.29
N ARG A 367 24.30 1.31 29.75
CA ARG A 367 25.58 1.75 30.31
C ARG A 367 25.45 3.18 30.84
N PRO A 368 25.29 3.37 32.16
CA PRO A 368 24.99 4.68 32.76
C PRO A 368 26.16 5.66 32.74
N ASP A 369 27.40 5.17 32.70
CA ASP A 369 28.64 5.94 32.69
C ASP A 369 28.85 6.74 31.39
N VAL A 370 28.37 6.19 30.28
CA VAL A 370 28.50 6.77 28.94
C VAL A 370 27.14 7.08 28.29
N ASN A 371 26.05 6.87 29.03
CA ASN A 371 24.67 7.05 28.57
C ASN A 371 24.33 6.36 27.24
N GLN A 372 24.66 5.07 27.13
CA GLN A 372 24.44 4.30 25.90
C GLN A 372 23.81 2.93 26.17
N MET A 373 23.00 2.46 25.22
CA MET A 373 22.37 1.16 25.18
C MET A 373 23.16 0.25 24.24
N ARG A 374 23.48 -0.97 24.70
CA ARG A 374 24.11 -2.02 23.89
C ARG A 374 23.11 -2.67 22.95
N ASN A 375 23.61 -3.22 21.84
CA ASN A 375 22.85 -4.13 20.98
C ASN A 375 23.08 -5.56 21.48
N MET A 376 22.02 -6.18 21.98
CA MET A 376 22.12 -7.44 22.71
C MET A 376 21.19 -8.48 22.10
N LEU A 377 21.49 -9.76 22.34
CA LEU A 377 20.49 -10.81 22.39
C LEU A 377 19.88 -10.88 23.79
N PHE A 378 18.62 -11.29 23.88
CA PHE A 378 17.89 -11.46 25.14
C PHE A 378 18.56 -12.45 26.11
N ASP A 379 19.44 -13.35 25.64
CA ASP A 379 20.21 -14.26 26.49
C ASP A 379 21.41 -13.58 27.20
N GLY A 380 21.69 -12.33 26.85
CA GLY A 380 22.80 -11.53 27.37
C GLY A 380 24.00 -11.43 26.44
N THR A 381 23.97 -12.02 25.25
CA THR A 381 25.06 -11.91 24.27
C THR A 381 25.16 -10.50 23.70
N ASP A 382 26.30 -9.83 23.88
CA ASP A 382 26.61 -8.56 23.19
C ASP A 382 26.94 -8.83 21.71
N LEU A 383 26.20 -8.19 20.81
CA LEU A 383 26.32 -8.41 19.37
C LEU A 383 27.63 -7.83 18.80
N ALA A 384 28.15 -6.74 19.38
CA ALA A 384 29.41 -6.18 18.95
C ALA A 384 30.57 -7.10 19.34
N ASP A 385 30.56 -7.62 20.58
CA ASP A 385 31.56 -8.60 21.03
C ASP A 385 31.49 -9.90 20.23
N ARG A 386 30.28 -10.37 19.90
CA ARG A 386 30.07 -11.57 19.07
C ARG A 386 30.65 -11.39 17.66
N GLU A 387 30.42 -10.25 17.00
CA GLU A 387 30.93 -10.00 15.65
C GLU A 387 32.46 -9.93 15.63
N VAL A 388 33.07 -9.28 16.62
CA VAL A 388 34.53 -9.23 16.78
C VAL A 388 35.12 -10.63 17.01
N ARG A 389 34.51 -11.45 17.89
CA ARG A 389 34.96 -12.84 18.13
C ARG A 389 34.85 -13.73 16.89
N ASN A 390 33.89 -13.46 16.01
CA ASN A 390 33.65 -14.24 14.79
C ASN A 390 34.46 -13.73 13.58
N THR A 391 35.34 -12.75 13.77
CA THR A 391 36.23 -12.24 12.71
C THR A 391 37.23 -13.31 12.29
N LYS A 392 37.45 -13.48 10.97
CA LYS A 392 38.36 -14.51 10.45
C LYS A 392 39.82 -14.21 10.80
N PRO A 393 40.67 -15.25 10.94
CA PRO A 393 42.10 -15.04 11.15
C PRO A 393 42.72 -14.19 10.02
N GLY A 394 43.34 -13.06 10.39
CA GLY A 394 43.96 -12.13 9.44
C GLY A 394 43.13 -10.90 9.07
N GLU A 395 41.86 -10.81 9.51
CA GLU A 395 41.01 -9.65 9.33
C GLU A 395 40.97 -8.76 10.60
N GLU A 396 40.73 -7.45 10.42
CA GLU A 396 40.59 -6.51 11.54
C GLU A 396 39.20 -6.64 12.15
N GLY A 397 39.12 -6.91 13.47
CA GLY A 397 37.84 -7.03 14.18
C GLY A 397 37.09 -5.70 14.24
N LYS A 398 36.06 -5.55 13.41
CA LYS A 398 35.16 -4.39 13.39
C LYS A 398 33.72 -4.86 13.56
N SER A 399 32.91 -4.09 14.29
CA SER A 399 31.48 -4.36 14.43
C SER A 399 30.62 -3.27 13.79
N SER A 400 29.55 -3.72 13.13
CA SER A 400 28.48 -2.88 12.61
C SER A 400 27.46 -2.45 13.68
N TRP A 401 27.50 -3.07 14.87
CA TRP A 401 26.57 -2.83 15.97
C TRP A 401 26.98 -1.65 16.86
N VAL A 402 26.68 -0.43 16.43
CA VAL A 402 26.97 0.79 17.20
C VAL A 402 26.00 0.96 18.37
N PRO A 403 26.47 1.16 19.62
CA PRO A 403 25.61 1.52 20.75
C PRO A 403 24.81 2.80 20.49
N TRP A 404 23.62 2.90 21.08
CA TRP A 404 22.69 4.01 20.84
C TRP A 404 22.30 4.72 22.14
N SER A 405 22.04 6.02 22.11
CA SER A 405 21.65 6.76 23.32
C SER A 405 20.18 6.55 23.66
N PRO A 406 19.80 6.48 24.97
CA PRO A 406 18.40 6.44 25.37
C PRO A 406 17.62 7.62 24.79
N THR A 407 16.51 7.31 24.11
CA THR A 407 15.62 8.30 23.50
C THR A 407 14.64 8.88 24.54
N PRO A 408 13.98 10.01 24.26
CA PRO A 408 12.93 10.55 25.14
C PRO A 408 11.81 9.56 25.47
N THR A 409 11.47 8.63 24.57
CA THR A 409 10.45 7.60 24.84
C THR A 409 10.95 6.53 25.81
N ASN A 410 12.26 6.21 25.81
CA ASN A 410 12.86 5.39 26.87
C ASN A 410 12.73 6.09 28.23
N ILE A 411 13.11 7.37 28.28
CA ILE A 411 13.04 8.18 29.50
C ILE A 411 11.60 8.23 30.03
N LEU A 412 10.61 8.40 29.14
CA LEU A 412 9.19 8.37 29.48
C LEU A 412 8.76 7.02 30.06
N ALA A 413 9.14 5.89 29.43
CA ALA A 413 8.82 4.57 29.95
C ALA A 413 9.36 4.37 31.39
N PHE A 414 10.61 4.77 31.63
CA PHE A 414 11.21 4.72 32.98
C PHE A 414 10.52 5.68 33.96
N ALA A 415 10.11 6.87 33.53
CA ALA A 415 9.39 7.83 34.38
C ALA A 415 8.00 7.32 34.80
N ILE A 416 7.22 6.77 33.85
CA ILE A 416 5.91 6.17 34.15
C ILE A 416 6.09 4.95 35.08
N CYS A 417 7.03 4.07 34.77
CA CYS A 417 7.32 2.89 35.59
C CYS A 417 7.74 3.29 37.01
N TYR A 418 8.57 4.32 37.16
CA TYR A 418 8.94 4.84 38.48
C TYR A 418 7.72 5.34 39.24
N ARG A 419 6.87 6.16 38.61
CA ARG A 419 5.66 6.67 39.26
C ARG A 419 4.78 5.53 39.79
N GLN A 420 4.62 4.47 39.00
CA GLN A 420 3.76 3.34 39.32
C GLN A 420 4.37 2.36 40.35
N SER A 421 5.70 2.23 40.40
CA SER A 421 6.38 1.22 41.24
C SER A 421 7.16 1.78 42.43
N LYS A 422 7.61 3.04 42.35
CA LYS A 422 8.59 3.66 43.24
C LYS A 422 9.90 2.86 43.37
N ASP A 423 10.24 2.04 42.37
CA ASP A 423 11.43 1.17 42.43
C ASP A 423 12.73 1.98 42.33
N ARG A 424 13.66 1.66 43.24
CA ARG A 424 14.97 2.33 43.35
C ARG A 424 15.81 2.23 42.08
N LYS A 425 15.86 1.04 41.48
CA LYS A 425 16.74 0.80 40.33
C LYS A 425 16.23 1.55 39.11
N ILE A 426 14.91 1.61 38.93
CA ILE A 426 14.28 2.43 37.90
C ILE A 426 14.64 3.91 38.09
N TRP A 427 14.55 4.44 39.32
CA TRP A 427 14.97 5.82 39.61
C TRP A 427 16.44 6.09 39.30
N GLU A 428 17.35 5.22 39.75
CA GLU A 428 18.79 5.36 39.51
C GLU A 428 19.11 5.38 38.01
N THR A 429 18.44 4.52 37.23
CA THR A 429 18.58 4.50 35.77
C THR A 429 18.03 5.77 35.13
N LEU A 430 16.83 6.22 35.53
CA LEU A 430 16.24 7.46 35.04
C LEU A 430 17.13 8.67 35.33
N ARG A 431 17.70 8.74 36.53
CA ARG A 431 18.64 9.80 36.95
C ARG A 431 19.90 9.80 36.08
N ALA A 432 20.45 8.64 35.75
CA ALA A 432 21.58 8.52 34.84
C ALA A 432 21.22 9.00 33.42
N MET A 433 20.03 8.63 32.90
CA MET A 433 19.56 9.09 31.60
C MET A 433 19.39 10.61 31.54
N PHE A 434 18.86 11.24 32.59
CA PHE A 434 18.73 12.70 32.67
C PHE A 434 20.08 13.41 32.64
N ARG A 435 21.05 12.94 33.43
CA ARG A 435 22.42 13.47 33.42
C ARG A 435 23.08 13.31 32.06
N GLY A 436 22.95 12.14 31.47
CA GLY A 436 23.52 11.82 30.16
C GLY A 436 22.88 12.57 28.98
N ASN A 437 21.66 13.07 29.15
CA ASN A 437 20.98 13.96 28.18
C ASN A 437 21.13 15.45 28.55
N ASN A 438 22.05 15.78 29.46
CA ASN A 438 22.32 17.16 29.90
C ASN A 438 21.09 17.93 30.46
N LEU A 439 20.12 17.19 31.01
CA LEU A 439 18.92 17.75 31.66
C LEU A 439 19.17 18.10 33.13
N GLY A 440 20.39 17.84 33.62
CA GLY A 440 20.78 17.97 35.01
C GLY A 440 20.49 16.70 35.82
N ASP A 441 20.38 16.88 37.12
CA ASP A 441 20.17 15.81 38.09
C ASP A 441 18.77 15.88 38.69
N ILE A 442 17.97 14.82 38.52
CA ILE A 442 16.59 14.75 39.05
C ILE A 442 16.52 14.52 40.56
N GLY A 443 17.65 14.36 41.26
CA GLY A 443 17.71 14.29 42.72
C GLY A 443 17.61 12.88 43.32
N ASP A 444 17.33 12.82 44.62
CA ASP A 444 17.01 11.57 45.31
C ASP A 444 15.60 11.06 44.94
N GLN A 445 15.21 9.88 45.42
CA GLN A 445 13.92 9.26 45.04
C GLN A 445 12.69 10.11 45.39
N GLN A 446 12.79 11.01 46.37
CA GLN A 446 11.69 11.90 46.71
C GLN A 446 11.65 13.15 45.81
N GLY A 447 12.56 13.22 44.83
CA GLY A 447 12.79 14.40 43.99
C GLY A 447 13.54 15.51 44.70
N LYS A 448 14.08 15.27 45.89
CA LYS A 448 14.79 16.32 46.66
C LYS A 448 16.24 16.45 46.19
N SER A 449 16.81 17.62 46.47
CA SER A 449 18.20 17.95 46.12
C SER A 449 18.52 17.81 44.62
N HIS A 450 17.51 17.98 43.77
CA HIS A 450 17.68 18.02 42.32
C HIS A 450 18.57 19.20 41.90
N ARG A 451 19.29 19.06 40.79
CA ARG A 451 20.04 20.13 40.12
C ARG A 451 19.70 20.09 38.64
N LEU A 452 18.46 20.49 38.33
CA LEU A 452 17.94 20.51 36.96
C LEU A 452 18.61 21.62 36.15
N ASN A 453 18.85 21.35 34.86
CA ASN A 453 19.44 22.32 33.95
C ASN A 453 18.36 23.22 33.34
N LEU A 454 17.96 24.28 34.04
CA LEU A 454 16.94 25.23 33.56
C LEU A 454 17.43 26.11 32.40
N GLU A 455 18.74 26.18 32.17
CA GLU A 455 19.37 26.89 31.05
C GLU A 455 19.61 25.99 29.83
N THR A 456 18.95 24.83 29.79
CA THR A 456 19.08 23.88 28.67
C THR A 456 18.67 24.50 27.34
N ALA A 457 19.41 24.17 26.28
CA ALA A 457 19.05 24.47 24.90
C ALA A 457 18.21 23.35 24.25
N GLU A 458 17.86 22.31 25.02
CA GLU A 458 17.05 21.19 24.53
C GLU A 458 15.67 21.67 24.07
N ALA A 459 15.26 21.20 22.89
CA ALA A 459 14.02 21.57 22.21
C ALA A 459 13.18 20.35 21.80
N ASN A 460 13.61 19.13 22.18
CA ASN A 460 12.84 17.93 21.93
C ASN A 460 11.63 17.87 22.86
N TYR A 461 10.46 18.22 22.31
CA TYR A 461 9.19 18.30 23.02
C TYR A 461 8.78 16.99 23.70
N LEU A 462 9.26 15.82 23.26
CA LEU A 462 8.93 14.53 23.89
C LEU A 462 9.46 14.43 25.33
N LEU A 463 10.49 15.21 25.70
CA LEU A 463 11.02 15.27 27.07
C LEU A 463 10.09 15.98 28.06
N ILE A 464 9.04 16.66 27.58
CA ILE A 464 8.01 17.24 28.44
C ILE A 464 7.22 16.15 29.16
N PHE A 465 6.87 15.06 28.46
CA PHE A 465 6.11 13.96 29.05
C PHE A 465 6.77 13.32 30.29
N PRO A 466 8.05 12.89 30.27
CA PRO A 466 8.68 12.34 31.47
C PRO A 466 8.76 13.34 32.62
N LEU A 467 8.92 14.64 32.33
CA LEU A 467 8.94 15.69 33.36
C LEU A 467 7.57 15.85 34.04
N VAL A 468 6.48 15.78 33.26
CA VAL A 468 5.12 15.77 33.81
C VAL A 468 4.88 14.51 34.64
N GLU A 469 5.38 13.34 34.22
CA GLU A 469 5.28 12.10 35.01
C GLU A 469 6.08 12.17 36.32
N LEU A 470 7.25 12.82 36.31
CA LEU A 470 8.03 13.10 37.53
C LEU A 470 7.30 14.06 38.47
N PHE A 471 6.67 15.11 37.93
CA PHE A 471 5.79 15.98 38.70
C PHE A 471 4.62 15.20 39.32
N LYS A 472 3.91 14.36 38.55
CA LYS A 472 2.86 13.47 39.08
C LYS A 472 3.39 12.55 40.19
N ALA A 473 4.64 12.10 40.08
CA ALA A 473 5.24 11.17 41.04
C ALA A 473 5.67 11.83 42.35
N THR A 474 6.03 13.11 42.35
CA THR A 474 6.72 13.80 43.46
C THR A 474 5.97 15.01 44.00
N GLY A 475 5.10 15.62 43.20
CA GLY A 475 4.49 16.93 43.46
C GLY A 475 5.45 18.12 43.24
N ASP A 476 6.70 17.89 42.83
CA ASP A 476 7.70 18.95 42.70
C ASP A 476 7.56 19.73 41.37
N ARG A 477 7.19 21.01 41.48
CA ARG A 477 7.00 21.91 40.33
C ARG A 477 8.29 22.27 39.60
N SER A 478 9.47 21.99 40.18
CA SER A 478 10.76 22.17 39.51
C SER A 478 10.88 21.36 38.22
N TYR A 479 10.28 20.17 38.17
CA TYR A 479 10.23 19.38 36.93
C TYR A 479 9.39 20.07 35.84
N LEU A 480 8.28 20.71 36.22
CA LEU A 480 7.50 21.52 35.28
C LEU A 480 8.25 22.80 34.88
N ALA A 481 9.12 23.35 35.71
CA ALA A 481 9.96 24.48 35.36
C ALA A 481 10.98 24.10 34.26
N LEU A 482 11.62 22.94 34.39
CA LEU A 482 12.46 22.38 33.31
C LEU A 482 11.61 22.08 32.06
N GLY A 483 10.39 21.55 32.25
CA GLY A 483 9.44 21.33 31.15
C GLY A 483 9.09 22.61 30.41
N ARG A 484 8.90 23.73 31.14
CA ARG A 484 8.69 25.07 30.58
C ARG A 484 9.88 25.57 29.78
N ALA A 485 11.10 25.37 30.27
CA ALA A 485 12.31 25.74 29.52
C ALA A 485 12.37 25.02 28.16
N ILE A 486 12.18 23.70 28.15
CA ILE A 486 12.16 22.89 26.92
C ILE A 486 10.98 23.28 26.02
N ALA A 487 9.79 23.50 26.59
CA ALA A 487 8.60 23.92 25.84
C ALA A 487 8.77 25.29 25.19
N ASN A 488 9.45 26.23 25.87
CA ASN A 488 9.77 27.55 25.30
C ASN A 488 10.75 27.42 24.14
N ASN A 489 11.79 26.60 24.29
CA ASN A 489 12.75 26.35 23.23
C ASN A 489 12.06 25.69 22.02
N ALA A 490 11.31 24.61 22.24
CA ALA A 490 10.56 23.91 21.22
C ALA A 490 9.57 24.84 20.51
N PHE A 491 8.72 25.54 21.26
CA PHE A 491 7.72 26.46 20.69
C PHE A 491 8.38 27.60 19.90
N GLY A 492 9.46 28.20 20.44
CA GLY A 492 10.20 29.26 19.77
C GLY A 492 10.85 28.82 18.45
N MET A 493 11.31 27.56 18.40
CA MET A 493 11.96 26.99 17.21
C MET A 493 10.98 26.42 16.19
N HIS A 494 9.87 25.82 16.65
CA HIS A 494 9.03 24.96 15.83
C HIS A 494 7.69 25.59 15.43
N PHE A 495 7.15 26.53 16.21
CA PHE A 495 5.84 27.11 15.95
C PHE A 495 5.88 28.21 14.87
N ARG A 496 5.03 28.06 13.87
CA ARG A 496 4.85 28.98 12.73
C ARG A 496 3.69 29.92 13.00
N ARG A 497 3.99 31.10 13.57
CA ARG A 497 2.96 32.04 14.04
C ARG A 497 1.95 32.46 12.98
N GLU A 498 2.38 32.68 11.75
CA GLU A 498 1.49 33.11 10.65
C GLU A 498 0.53 32.01 10.22
N GLN A 499 1.01 30.76 10.17
CA GLN A 499 0.24 29.61 9.69
C GLN A 499 -0.52 28.88 10.81
N GLY A 500 -0.12 29.08 12.07
CA GLY A 500 -0.62 28.29 13.20
C GLY A 500 -0.14 26.84 13.19
N LEU A 501 0.99 26.50 12.57
CA LEU A 501 1.48 25.12 12.43
C LEU A 501 2.76 24.84 13.23
N PHE A 502 3.01 23.58 13.57
CA PHE A 502 4.28 23.12 14.16
C PHE A 502 5.13 22.40 13.13
N THR A 503 6.41 22.77 13.06
CA THR A 503 7.40 22.10 12.21
C THR A 503 8.74 22.00 12.93
N PRO A 504 9.51 20.90 12.84
CA PRO A 504 10.75 20.75 13.61
C PRO A 504 11.86 21.77 13.28
N SER A 505 11.74 22.53 12.19
CA SER A 505 12.64 23.65 11.91
C SER A 505 12.04 24.63 10.91
N PRO A 506 12.61 25.86 10.81
CA PRO A 506 12.26 26.85 9.79
C PRO A 506 12.28 26.37 8.34
N LEU A 507 13.04 25.30 8.05
CA LEU A 507 13.26 24.77 6.71
C LEU A 507 12.24 23.71 6.28
N HIS A 508 11.40 23.24 7.19
CA HIS A 508 10.36 22.26 6.84
C HIS A 508 9.26 22.95 6.03
N ARG A 509 8.98 22.40 4.84
CA ARG A 509 7.82 22.78 4.03
C ARG A 509 6.53 22.13 4.50
N ILE A 510 6.60 21.00 5.22
CA ILE A 510 5.43 20.22 5.61
C ILE A 510 5.34 20.15 7.13
N ALA A 511 4.16 20.45 7.67
CA ALA A 511 3.79 20.23 9.06
C ALA A 511 3.06 18.89 9.19
N ASN A 512 3.53 18.03 10.10
CA ASN A 512 2.87 16.77 10.43
C ASN A 512 1.76 17.01 11.46
N LEU A 513 0.49 16.84 11.07
CA LEU A 513 -0.64 17.01 11.99
C LEU A 513 -0.74 15.86 13.00
N CYS A 514 -0.08 14.73 12.73
CA CYS A 514 0.00 13.56 13.61
C CYS A 514 1.06 13.69 14.73
N SER A 515 1.83 14.78 14.75
CA SER A 515 2.88 15.04 15.75
C SER A 515 2.34 15.07 17.17
N ALA A 516 3.09 14.54 18.15
CA ALA A 516 2.78 14.66 19.56
C ALA A 516 3.18 16.03 20.14
N GLU A 517 3.83 16.92 19.39
CA GLU A 517 4.29 18.22 19.90
C GLU A 517 3.16 19.10 20.46
N PRO A 518 2.03 19.32 19.75
CA PRO A 518 0.92 20.08 20.31
C PRO A 518 0.36 19.43 21.57
N LEU A 519 0.31 18.10 21.61
CA LEU A 519 -0.16 17.34 22.78
C LEU A 519 0.81 17.47 23.97
N ALA A 520 2.12 17.43 23.73
CA ALA A 520 3.14 17.58 24.77
C ALA A 520 3.08 18.96 25.43
N LEU A 521 3.00 20.01 24.60
CA LEU A 521 2.83 21.38 25.07
C LEU A 521 1.51 21.53 25.84
N LEU A 522 0.39 21.04 25.29
CA LEU A 522 -0.91 21.09 25.97
C LEU A 522 -0.91 20.35 27.32
N THR A 523 -0.23 19.21 27.39
CA THR A 523 -0.07 18.42 28.63
C THR A 523 0.68 19.22 29.69
N LEU A 524 1.74 19.94 29.31
CA LEU A 524 2.44 20.85 30.23
C LEU A 524 1.52 21.97 30.71
N GLU A 525 0.81 22.64 29.80
CA GLU A 525 -0.09 23.75 30.16
C GLU A 525 -1.20 23.28 31.13
N ALA A 526 -1.76 22.10 30.88
CA ALA A 526 -2.72 21.47 31.77
C ALA A 526 -2.12 21.22 33.16
N ALA A 527 -0.90 20.68 33.23
CA ALA A 527 -0.20 20.45 34.50
C ALA A 527 0.09 21.75 35.26
N LEU A 528 0.49 22.81 34.55
CA LEU A 528 0.73 24.12 35.14
C LEU A 528 -0.53 24.73 35.76
N GLN A 529 -1.66 24.54 35.09
CA GLN A 529 -2.99 24.99 35.53
C GLN A 529 -3.66 24.06 36.55
N GLY A 530 -3.06 22.90 36.87
CA GLY A 530 -3.66 21.90 37.76
C GLY A 530 -4.87 21.19 37.16
N ARG A 531 -4.98 21.13 35.83
CA ARG A 531 -6.10 20.57 35.06
C ARG A 531 -5.66 19.39 34.18
N LEU A 532 -4.66 18.63 34.63
CA LEU A 532 -4.03 17.58 33.84
C LEU A 532 -5.01 16.46 33.41
N ASP A 533 -6.01 16.16 34.25
CA ASP A 533 -7.02 15.12 33.97
C ASP A 533 -7.93 15.45 32.77
N GLU A 534 -7.93 16.69 32.29
CA GLU A 534 -8.70 17.12 31.13
C GLU A 534 -7.99 16.83 29.79
N VAL A 535 -6.71 16.47 29.81
CA VAL A 535 -5.90 16.17 28.62
C VAL A 535 -5.60 14.68 28.54
N PRO A 536 -6.00 13.99 27.47
CA PRO A 536 -5.67 12.58 27.27
C PRO A 536 -4.16 12.32 27.26
N SER A 537 -3.75 11.23 27.93
CA SER A 537 -2.33 10.88 28.04
C SER A 537 -1.72 10.41 26.73
N TYR A 538 -0.47 10.79 26.47
CA TYR A 538 0.33 10.24 25.38
C TYR A 538 0.64 8.75 25.63
N ALA A 539 0.39 7.93 24.61
CA ALA A 539 0.51 6.47 24.66
C ALA A 539 1.78 5.93 23.98
N GLY A 540 2.69 6.80 23.53
CA GLY A 540 3.85 6.35 22.76
C GLY A 540 3.48 5.99 21.31
N SER A 541 2.40 6.59 20.78
CA SER A 541 1.88 6.34 19.44
C SER A 541 2.82 6.86 18.36
N ASN A 542 2.90 6.10 17.27
CA ASN A 542 3.59 6.45 16.04
C ASN A 542 2.92 7.66 15.36
N GLU A 543 3.73 8.48 14.68
CA GLU A 543 3.29 9.74 14.06
C GLU A 543 3.29 9.67 12.52
N GLY A 544 3.47 8.46 11.97
CA GLY A 544 3.66 8.21 10.53
C GLY A 544 5.10 8.43 10.06
N GLU A 545 5.35 8.18 8.77
CA GLU A 545 6.67 8.43 8.16
C GLU A 545 6.99 9.93 8.13
N GLN A 546 8.20 10.30 8.59
CA GLN A 546 8.68 11.67 8.48
C GLN A 546 8.85 12.05 7.01
N MET A 547 8.16 13.11 6.58
CA MET A 547 8.30 13.63 5.22
C MET A 547 9.64 14.35 5.06
N PRO A 548 10.47 13.98 4.06
CA PRO A 548 11.76 14.62 3.87
C PRO A 548 11.63 16.11 3.53
N PHE A 549 12.62 16.87 3.97
CA PHE A 549 12.78 18.29 3.69
C PHE A 549 12.81 18.57 2.18
N LEU A 550 11.90 19.41 1.68
CA LEU A 550 12.07 20.08 0.39
C LEU A 550 12.60 21.50 0.68
N ARG A 551 13.81 21.86 0.24
CA ARG A 551 14.47 23.19 0.46
C ARG A 551 13.58 24.38 0.09
N ALA A 552 13.72 25.57 0.69
CA ALA A 552 12.92 26.75 0.30
C ALA A 552 13.18 27.25 -1.16
N LEU A 553 12.12 27.79 -1.78
CA LEU A 553 12.07 28.43 -3.12
C LEU A 553 12.41 29.93 -3.02
N GLU A 554 13.43 30.41 -3.74
CA GLU A 554 13.45 31.79 -4.28
C GLU A 554 14.13 31.82 -5.67
N SER A 555 13.33 31.84 -6.75
CA SER A 555 13.47 32.72 -7.93
C SER A 555 12.31 32.50 -8.93
N ARG A 556 11.93 33.55 -9.69
CA ARG A 556 10.74 33.66 -10.58
C ARG A 556 10.99 33.13 -12.02
N PRO A 557 9.94 32.80 -12.82
CA PRO A 557 10.04 32.13 -14.15
C PRO A 557 10.47 33.01 -15.36
N TYR A 558 11.13 32.40 -16.37
CA TYR A 558 11.55 32.96 -17.69
C TYR A 558 10.74 32.34 -18.88
N MET A 559 10.64 33.02 -20.04
CA MET A 559 9.86 32.55 -21.23
C MET A 559 10.71 32.15 -22.46
N PRO A 560 10.84 30.85 -22.81
CA PRO A 560 11.54 30.38 -24.03
C PRO A 560 10.67 30.41 -25.31
N SER A 561 11.29 30.47 -26.49
CA SER A 561 10.62 30.44 -27.82
C SER A 561 11.34 29.60 -28.89
N VAL A 562 10.59 29.13 -29.92
CA VAL A 562 11.06 28.20 -30.98
C VAL A 562 10.51 28.56 -32.37
N SER A 563 11.18 28.12 -33.46
CA SER A 563 10.73 28.37 -34.85
C SER A 563 10.04 27.19 -35.55
N HIS A 564 8.77 27.40 -35.94
CA HIS A 564 7.99 26.75 -37.03
C HIS A 564 7.11 25.50 -36.78
N LEU A 565 6.05 25.40 -37.63
CA LEU A 565 4.73 24.78 -37.43
C LEU A 565 4.17 24.29 -38.81
N TYR A 566 3.79 23.00 -38.98
CA TYR A 566 2.94 22.46 -40.06
C TYR A 566 2.41 21.04 -39.68
N TYR A 567 1.08 20.80 -39.76
CA TYR A 567 0.27 19.71 -39.12
C TYR A 567 0.07 19.89 -37.60
N PRO A 568 -1.01 19.36 -36.93
CA PRO A 568 -1.48 19.86 -35.64
C PRO A 568 -0.57 19.39 -34.50
N HIS A 569 0.57 20.05 -34.45
CA HIS A 569 1.61 19.99 -33.46
C HIS A 569 1.97 21.45 -33.16
N ILE A 570 1.51 21.94 -32.01
CA ILE A 570 2.00 23.14 -31.29
C ILE A 570 2.09 22.67 -29.84
N ALA A 571 3.28 22.43 -29.28
CA ALA A 571 4.29 23.37 -28.77
C ALA A 571 3.85 24.10 -27.48
N THR A 572 4.23 23.53 -26.34
CA THR A 572 4.53 24.27 -25.11
C THR A 572 5.91 23.79 -24.65
N ALA A 573 6.90 24.69 -24.65
CA ALA A 573 8.21 24.43 -24.08
C ALA A 573 8.09 24.40 -22.55
N LEU A 574 8.58 23.34 -21.89
CA LEU A 574 8.70 23.30 -20.43
C LEU A 574 10.09 23.79 -20.05
N CYS A 575 10.13 24.86 -19.25
CA CYS A 575 11.27 25.18 -18.39
C CYS A 575 11.09 24.30 -17.14
N ASP A 576 11.91 23.26 -16.98
CA ASP A 576 11.93 22.45 -15.76
C ASP A 576 12.99 23.00 -14.81
N ASP A 577 12.57 23.73 -13.78
CA ASP A 577 13.44 24.12 -12.66
C ASP A 577 13.86 22.92 -11.77
N LEU A 578 13.77 21.69 -12.29
CA LEU A 578 14.38 20.51 -11.71
C LEU A 578 15.82 20.41 -12.23
N LEU A 579 16.75 21.03 -11.52
CA LEU A 579 18.14 20.66 -11.66
C LEU A 579 18.30 19.18 -11.29
N PRO A 580 18.96 18.37 -12.12
CA PRO A 580 19.59 17.14 -11.66
C PRO A 580 20.47 17.46 -10.46
N SER A 581 20.41 16.57 -9.47
CA SER A 581 21.01 16.67 -8.14
C SER A 581 22.53 16.99 -8.10
N SER A 582 23.20 17.10 -9.25
CA SER A 582 24.60 17.45 -9.42
C SER A 582 24.88 18.94 -9.71
N SER A 583 23.88 19.77 -10.06
CA SER A 583 24.13 21.20 -10.30
C SER A 583 23.99 22.02 -9.01
N ARG A 584 25.08 22.67 -8.58
CA ARG A 584 25.10 23.57 -7.41
C ARG A 584 24.81 25.03 -7.74
N ASP A 585 24.58 25.35 -9.01
CA ASP A 585 24.30 26.72 -9.46
C ASP A 585 22.82 26.86 -9.81
N THR A 586 22.09 27.60 -8.97
CA THR A 586 20.66 27.89 -9.13
C THR A 586 20.40 29.23 -9.83
N SER A 587 21.43 29.87 -10.40
CA SER A 587 21.31 31.21 -10.98
C SER A 587 21.07 31.23 -12.50
N VAL A 588 20.88 30.06 -13.14
CA VAL A 588 20.79 29.96 -14.60
C VAL A 588 19.63 29.05 -15.07
N PRO A 589 18.81 29.46 -16.08
CA PRO A 589 17.62 28.71 -16.54
C PRO A 589 17.92 27.43 -17.34
N VAL A 590 16.98 26.45 -17.29
CA VAL A 590 17.04 25.12 -17.95
C VAL A 590 15.75 24.79 -18.75
N MET A 591 15.84 24.08 -19.89
CA MET A 591 14.70 23.79 -20.80
C MET A 591 14.72 22.35 -21.33
N SER A 592 13.55 21.69 -21.36
CA SER A 592 13.36 20.28 -21.71
C SER A 592 12.18 20.04 -22.69
N TRP A 593 12.30 19.07 -23.63
CA TRP A 593 11.27 18.72 -24.64
C TRP A 593 11.13 17.20 -24.89
N GLU A 594 9.89 16.69 -24.92
CA GLU A 594 9.58 15.31 -25.37
C GLU A 594 8.36 15.29 -26.32
N ASN A 595 8.40 14.41 -27.32
CA ASN A 595 7.25 14.00 -28.15
C ASN A 595 7.03 12.48 -27.94
N VAL A 596 5.81 11.97 -27.88
CA VAL A 596 5.56 10.57 -27.51
C VAL A 596 4.98 9.79 -28.69
N ARG A 597 5.72 8.81 -29.22
CA ARG A 597 5.21 7.76 -30.14
C ARG A 597 5.27 6.41 -29.43
N LYS A 598 4.20 6.09 -28.71
CA LYS A 598 3.72 4.75 -28.31
C LYS A 598 2.19 4.83 -28.33
N PRO A 599 1.42 3.72 -28.37
CA PRO A 599 -0.03 3.77 -28.39
C PRO A 599 -0.46 4.49 -27.10
N THR A 600 -0.92 5.73 -27.21
CA THR A 600 -1.34 6.46 -26.03
C THR A 600 -2.78 6.14 -25.67
N ARG A 601 -3.58 5.52 -26.56
CA ARG A 601 -5.03 5.34 -26.35
C ARG A 601 -5.63 3.97 -26.70
N GLU A 602 -6.51 3.45 -25.85
CA GLU A 602 -7.40 2.28 -26.10
C GLU A 602 -8.75 2.73 -26.72
N ALA A 603 -9.44 1.88 -27.49
CA ALA A 603 -10.74 2.20 -28.09
C ALA A 603 -11.86 1.42 -27.38
N SER A 604 -12.67 2.14 -26.60
CA SER A 604 -13.81 1.59 -25.87
C SER A 604 -15.12 1.96 -26.58
N VAL A 605 -15.88 0.96 -27.01
CA VAL A 605 -17.17 1.13 -27.69
C VAL A 605 -18.29 0.74 -26.74
N THR A 606 -19.18 1.69 -26.45
CA THR A 606 -20.41 1.44 -25.68
C THR A 606 -21.59 1.20 -26.61
N PHE A 607 -22.32 0.11 -26.34
CA PHE A 607 -23.58 -0.29 -26.97
C PHE A 607 -24.73 -0.07 -25.97
N PRO A 608 -25.35 1.13 -25.98
CA PRO A 608 -26.40 1.48 -25.02
C PRO A 608 -27.76 0.82 -25.36
N ASP A 609 -28.71 0.91 -24.42
CA ASP A 609 -30.11 0.47 -24.54
C ASP A 609 -30.93 1.41 -25.44
N VAL A 610 -30.60 1.50 -26.73
CA VAL A 610 -31.19 2.47 -27.66
C VAL A 610 -32.00 1.83 -28.79
N LEU A 611 -32.02 0.50 -28.90
CA LEU A 611 -32.75 -0.23 -29.93
C LEU A 611 -33.75 -1.20 -29.30
N ASP A 612 -35.00 -1.13 -29.78
CA ASP A 612 -36.08 -2.02 -29.34
C ASP A 612 -36.02 -3.38 -30.07
N GLY A 613 -35.82 -4.47 -29.33
CA GLY A 613 -35.90 -5.85 -29.83
C GLY A 613 -34.55 -6.53 -30.12
N PRO A 614 -34.54 -7.79 -30.58
CA PRO A 614 -33.31 -8.46 -30.98
C PRO A 614 -32.66 -7.76 -32.18
N VAL A 615 -31.40 -7.35 -32.05
CA VAL A 615 -30.68 -6.60 -33.09
C VAL A 615 -29.41 -7.33 -33.49
N THR A 616 -29.17 -7.45 -34.79
CA THR A 616 -27.86 -7.90 -35.31
C THR A 616 -26.98 -6.69 -35.64
N VAL A 617 -25.84 -6.58 -34.96
CA VAL A 617 -24.77 -5.60 -35.27
C VAL A 617 -23.78 -6.28 -36.21
N SER A 618 -23.83 -5.92 -37.50
CA SER A 618 -23.05 -6.60 -38.54
C SER A 618 -21.81 -5.85 -39.01
N ALA A 619 -20.89 -6.61 -39.62
CA ALA A 619 -19.66 -6.13 -40.26
C ALA A 619 -18.67 -5.44 -39.31
N MET A 620 -18.56 -5.93 -38.07
CA MET A 620 -17.44 -5.54 -37.20
C MET A 620 -16.13 -6.02 -37.85
N GLY A 621 -15.28 -5.10 -38.26
CA GLY A 621 -14.04 -5.41 -38.99
C GLY A 621 -12.98 -4.32 -38.83
N ASP A 622 -11.79 -4.70 -38.36
CA ASP A 622 -10.62 -3.82 -38.27
C ASP A 622 -9.72 -4.00 -39.49
N HIS A 623 -9.22 -2.90 -40.08
CA HIS A 623 -8.25 -2.96 -41.17
C HIS A 623 -6.90 -3.46 -40.63
N SER A 624 -6.19 -4.32 -41.37
CA SER A 624 -4.93 -4.95 -40.92
C SER A 624 -3.81 -3.96 -40.56
N GLU A 625 -3.91 -2.71 -41.03
CA GLU A 625 -2.95 -1.62 -40.77
C GLU A 625 -3.52 -0.49 -39.90
N SER A 626 -4.77 -0.61 -39.42
CA SER A 626 -5.41 0.44 -38.61
C SER A 626 -4.88 0.47 -37.17
N ARG A 627 -4.64 1.68 -36.65
CA ARG A 627 -3.99 1.92 -35.34
C ARG A 627 -4.96 2.16 -34.18
N ASN A 628 -6.24 1.81 -34.34
CA ASN A 628 -7.27 1.81 -33.29
C ASN A 628 -8.13 0.54 -33.43
N SER A 629 -7.67 -0.60 -32.92
CA SER A 629 -8.49 -1.81 -32.81
C SER A 629 -9.43 -1.71 -31.60
N VAL A 630 -10.66 -2.20 -31.72
CA VAL A 630 -11.60 -2.25 -30.59
C VAL A 630 -10.98 -3.09 -29.46
N SER A 631 -10.70 -2.45 -28.32
CA SER A 631 -10.05 -3.06 -27.14
C SER A 631 -11.03 -3.24 -25.98
N ALA A 632 -12.16 -2.54 -26.01
CA ALA A 632 -13.24 -2.70 -25.06
C ALA A 632 -14.62 -2.57 -25.72
N MET A 633 -15.50 -3.52 -25.43
CA MET A 633 -16.93 -3.49 -25.76
C MET A 633 -17.73 -3.42 -24.46
N ILE A 634 -18.54 -2.38 -24.28
CA ILE A 634 -19.44 -2.22 -23.12
C ILE A 634 -20.88 -2.35 -23.62
N ILE A 635 -21.54 -3.43 -23.25
CA ILE A 635 -22.91 -3.75 -23.67
C ILE A 635 -23.84 -3.48 -22.50
N ASP A 636 -24.68 -2.46 -22.63
CA ASP A 636 -25.61 -2.04 -21.58
C ASP A 636 -27.03 -1.89 -22.14
N SER A 637 -27.61 -3.02 -22.53
CA SER A 637 -28.96 -3.09 -23.10
C SER A 637 -29.75 -4.24 -22.49
N LYS A 638 -31.05 -4.05 -22.29
CA LYS A 638 -31.95 -5.15 -21.89
C LYS A 638 -32.41 -5.98 -23.11
N HIS A 639 -32.24 -5.45 -24.32
CA HIS A 639 -32.60 -6.08 -25.57
C HIS A 639 -31.43 -6.89 -26.14
N SER A 640 -31.72 -8.03 -26.77
CA SER A 640 -30.69 -8.95 -27.23
C SER A 640 -29.90 -8.41 -28.43
N TYR A 641 -28.58 -8.32 -28.30
CA TYR A 641 -27.70 -7.92 -29.41
C TYR A 641 -26.89 -9.12 -29.89
N THR A 642 -26.86 -9.33 -31.21
CA THR A 642 -26.07 -10.35 -31.89
C THR A 642 -24.98 -9.67 -32.73
N PHE A 643 -23.72 -9.85 -32.36
CA PHE A 643 -22.58 -9.25 -33.06
C PHE A 643 -22.08 -10.19 -34.16
N THR A 644 -21.78 -9.67 -35.36
CA THR A 644 -21.18 -10.45 -36.47
C THR A 644 -19.96 -9.73 -37.04
N GLY A 645 -18.89 -10.47 -37.34
CA GLY A 645 -17.66 -9.95 -37.95
C GLY A 645 -16.37 -10.38 -37.25
N ASN A 646 -15.22 -9.99 -37.81
CA ASN A 646 -13.89 -10.42 -37.37
C ASN A 646 -13.07 -9.23 -36.85
N LEU A 647 -12.65 -9.26 -35.58
CA LEU A 647 -11.80 -8.22 -34.97
C LEU A 647 -10.33 -8.65 -34.96
N ASN A 648 -9.42 -7.69 -35.18
CA ASN A 648 -7.98 -7.91 -35.15
C ASN A 648 -7.35 -7.14 -33.98
N GLY A 649 -6.76 -7.84 -33.01
CA GLY A 649 -6.21 -7.26 -31.79
C GLY A 649 -4.69 -7.12 -31.80
N SER A 650 -4.19 -6.06 -31.17
CA SER A 650 -2.78 -5.86 -30.78
C SER A 650 -2.59 -5.82 -29.24
N GLY A 651 -3.54 -6.41 -28.51
CA GLY A 651 -3.69 -6.39 -27.04
C GLY A 651 -4.98 -7.11 -26.60
N ASP A 652 -5.29 -7.08 -25.31
CA ASP A 652 -6.51 -7.69 -24.75
C ASP A 652 -7.80 -7.12 -25.36
N LEU A 653 -8.81 -7.99 -25.54
CA LEU A 653 -10.17 -7.58 -25.87
C LEU A 653 -11.05 -7.75 -24.62
N SER A 654 -11.51 -6.63 -24.06
CA SER A 654 -12.46 -6.65 -22.94
C SER A 654 -13.92 -6.56 -23.42
N ILE A 655 -14.79 -7.43 -22.92
CA ILE A 655 -16.22 -7.44 -23.22
C ILE A 655 -16.95 -7.36 -21.88
N SER A 656 -17.61 -6.22 -21.62
CA SER A 656 -18.37 -5.97 -20.40
C SER A 656 -19.87 -5.97 -20.69
N VAL A 657 -20.62 -6.95 -20.19
CA VAL A 657 -22.08 -7.03 -20.33
C VAL A 657 -22.75 -6.64 -19.03
N LYS A 658 -23.46 -5.51 -19.01
CA LYS A 658 -24.08 -4.94 -17.80
C LYS A 658 -25.47 -5.51 -17.49
N ARG A 659 -26.22 -5.92 -18.52
CA ARG A 659 -27.56 -6.52 -18.44
C ARG A 659 -27.90 -7.17 -19.79
N GLY A 660 -28.98 -7.95 -19.85
CA GLY A 660 -29.49 -8.54 -21.10
C GLY A 660 -28.83 -9.85 -21.52
N ASN A 661 -29.33 -10.42 -22.63
CA ASN A 661 -28.83 -11.67 -23.22
C ASN A 661 -28.30 -11.37 -24.63
N HIS A 662 -26.99 -11.45 -24.82
CA HIS A 662 -26.31 -11.04 -26.06
C HIS A 662 -25.47 -12.19 -26.61
N ALA A 663 -25.17 -12.14 -27.90
CA ALA A 663 -24.42 -13.20 -28.57
C ALA A 663 -23.39 -12.64 -29.56
N TRP A 664 -22.28 -13.35 -29.74
CA TRP A 664 -21.38 -13.17 -30.88
C TRP A 664 -21.59 -14.35 -31.83
N ALA A 665 -22.02 -14.06 -33.05
CA ALA A 665 -22.55 -15.05 -33.98
C ALA A 665 -21.51 -16.06 -34.51
N PRO A 666 -21.97 -17.25 -34.96
CA PRO A 666 -21.12 -18.23 -35.63
C PRO A 666 -20.38 -17.65 -36.85
N GLY A 667 -19.17 -18.16 -37.12
CA GLY A 667 -18.33 -17.70 -38.24
C GLY A 667 -17.60 -16.37 -37.99
N SER A 668 -17.79 -15.77 -36.82
CA SER A 668 -17.04 -14.61 -36.35
C SER A 668 -15.76 -15.03 -35.60
N ALA A 669 -14.73 -14.17 -35.62
CA ALA A 669 -13.48 -14.42 -34.91
C ALA A 669 -12.90 -13.18 -34.23
N TRP A 670 -12.14 -13.40 -33.16
CA TRP A 670 -11.15 -12.45 -32.67
C TRP A 670 -9.75 -13.02 -32.92
N THR A 671 -8.94 -12.28 -33.67
CA THR A 671 -7.62 -12.72 -34.12
C THR A 671 -6.54 -11.80 -33.57
N THR A 672 -5.48 -12.35 -32.99
CA THR A 672 -4.37 -11.56 -32.41
C THR A 672 -3.02 -11.87 -33.06
N THR A 673 -2.19 -10.83 -33.26
CA THR A 673 -0.81 -10.93 -33.79
C THR A 673 0.18 -10.82 -32.63
N GLY A 674 0.74 -11.95 -32.18
CA GLY A 674 1.74 -11.95 -31.10
C GLY A 674 2.96 -11.12 -31.50
N TRP A 675 3.36 -10.12 -30.71
CA TRP A 675 4.64 -9.39 -30.88
C TRP A 675 5.36 -9.25 -29.52
N SER A 676 5.50 -10.34 -28.76
CA SER A 676 6.39 -10.37 -27.59
C SER A 676 6.62 -11.80 -27.07
N PRO A 677 7.86 -12.20 -26.74
CA PRO A 677 8.13 -13.47 -26.04
C PRO A 677 7.60 -13.53 -24.59
N ALA A 678 7.10 -12.41 -24.04
CA ALA A 678 6.78 -12.28 -22.60
C ALA A 678 5.38 -11.69 -22.28
N GLU A 679 4.54 -11.44 -23.28
CA GLU A 679 3.17 -10.93 -23.09
C GLU A 679 2.14 -11.98 -23.58
N SER A 680 1.06 -12.17 -22.80
CA SER A 680 -0.15 -12.91 -23.19
C SER A 680 -1.27 -11.91 -23.50
N TYR A 681 -2.09 -12.20 -24.51
CA TYR A 681 -3.25 -11.38 -24.89
C TYR A 681 -4.54 -12.17 -24.66
N ASP A 682 -5.47 -11.66 -23.87
CA ASP A 682 -6.67 -12.41 -23.47
C ASP A 682 -7.98 -11.77 -23.96
N MET A 683 -8.97 -12.62 -24.25
CA MET A 683 -10.37 -12.19 -24.36
C MET A 683 -10.97 -12.21 -22.95
N VAL A 684 -11.18 -11.02 -22.37
CA VAL A 684 -11.70 -10.86 -21.01
C VAL A 684 -13.19 -10.56 -21.06
N VAL A 685 -14.01 -11.51 -20.64
CA VAL A 685 -15.47 -11.39 -20.65
C VAL A 685 -15.97 -11.18 -19.23
N ASP A 686 -16.45 -9.97 -18.92
CA ASP A 686 -17.05 -9.60 -17.63
C ASP A 686 -18.58 -9.47 -17.79
N VAL A 687 -19.33 -10.41 -17.20
CA VAL A 687 -20.79 -10.47 -17.31
C VAL A 687 -21.43 -10.19 -15.95
N ALA A 688 -22.28 -9.18 -15.88
CA ALA A 688 -23.00 -8.80 -14.68
C ALA A 688 -24.06 -9.81 -14.27
N ARG A 689 -24.51 -9.71 -13.01
CA ARG A 689 -25.49 -10.63 -12.42
C ARG A 689 -26.82 -10.56 -13.20
N GLY A 690 -27.33 -11.71 -13.63
CA GLY A 690 -28.58 -11.79 -14.39
C GLY A 690 -28.44 -11.49 -15.89
N ALA A 691 -27.22 -11.26 -16.39
CA ALA A 691 -26.93 -11.11 -17.80
C ALA A 691 -26.26 -12.38 -18.38
N GLN A 692 -26.36 -12.54 -19.71
CA GLN A 692 -25.73 -13.63 -20.46
C GLN A 692 -25.00 -13.12 -21.72
N PHE A 693 -23.83 -13.69 -21.98
CA PHE A 693 -23.09 -13.53 -23.24
C PHE A 693 -22.75 -14.88 -23.87
N SER A 694 -23.34 -15.18 -25.04
CA SER A 694 -23.07 -16.41 -25.79
C SER A 694 -22.06 -16.16 -26.91
N PHE A 695 -20.86 -16.71 -26.80
CA PHE A 695 -19.81 -16.63 -27.81
C PHE A 695 -19.88 -17.87 -28.71
N HIS A 696 -20.39 -17.70 -29.93
CA HIS A 696 -20.48 -18.72 -30.97
C HIS A 696 -19.32 -18.66 -31.98
N GLY A 697 -18.40 -17.71 -31.80
CA GLY A 697 -17.22 -17.51 -32.65
C GLY A 697 -16.00 -18.31 -32.21
N LEU A 698 -14.83 -17.97 -32.78
CA LEU A 698 -13.53 -18.57 -32.44
C LEU A 698 -12.50 -17.50 -32.08
N VAL A 699 -11.56 -17.84 -31.20
CA VAL A 699 -10.37 -17.02 -30.88
C VAL A 699 -9.16 -17.62 -31.59
N GLN A 700 -8.42 -16.81 -32.35
CA GLN A 700 -7.37 -17.23 -33.28
C GLN A 700 -6.04 -16.46 -33.09
N GLU A 701 -4.91 -17.08 -33.43
CA GLU A 701 -3.56 -16.49 -33.41
C GLU A 701 -2.91 -16.48 -34.82
N THR A 702 -2.20 -15.41 -35.25
CA THR A 702 -1.51 -15.28 -36.57
C THR A 702 -0.03 -14.85 -36.51
N GLN A 703 0.72 -15.05 -37.61
CA GLN A 703 2.18 -15.30 -37.66
C GLN A 703 3.09 -14.12 -38.11
N ASP A 704 3.08 -12.96 -37.45
CA ASP A 704 4.09 -11.89 -37.74
C ASP A 704 5.24 -11.78 -36.72
N ALA A 705 5.21 -12.50 -35.60
CA ALA A 705 6.34 -12.53 -34.66
C ALA A 705 7.46 -13.49 -35.08
N HIS A 706 8.70 -12.99 -35.08
CA HIS A 706 9.91 -13.78 -35.34
C HIS A 706 10.38 -14.60 -34.11
N THR A 707 9.60 -14.67 -33.02
CA THR A 707 9.87 -15.48 -31.81
C THR A 707 8.55 -15.94 -31.14
N TRP A 708 8.58 -17.12 -30.51
CA TRP A 708 7.39 -17.75 -29.90
C TRP A 708 6.87 -16.97 -28.68
N CYS A 709 5.58 -16.64 -28.65
CA CYS A 709 4.87 -16.00 -27.52
C CYS A 709 4.09 -17.03 -26.68
N SER A 710 3.65 -16.64 -25.48
CA SER A 710 2.98 -17.51 -24.49
C SER A 710 1.55 -17.95 -24.89
N GLY A 711 0.98 -17.38 -25.95
CA GLY A 711 -0.38 -17.67 -26.46
C GLY A 711 -1.48 -16.82 -25.82
N ALA A 712 -2.62 -16.70 -26.51
CA ALA A 712 -3.82 -15.97 -26.08
C ALA A 712 -4.78 -16.85 -25.28
N GLY A 713 -5.53 -16.31 -24.31
CA GLY A 713 -6.48 -17.06 -23.47
C GLY A 713 -7.91 -16.48 -23.45
N ILE A 714 -8.79 -17.13 -22.69
CA ILE A 714 -10.16 -16.63 -22.39
C ILE A 714 -10.31 -16.50 -20.88
N VAL A 715 -10.68 -15.31 -20.40
CA VAL A 715 -10.88 -15.04 -18.97
C VAL A 715 -12.33 -14.65 -18.72
N LYS A 716 -13.07 -15.46 -17.95
CA LYS A 716 -14.46 -15.20 -17.57
C LYS A 716 -14.54 -14.60 -16.16
N ASN A 717 -14.92 -13.32 -16.11
CA ASN A 717 -15.16 -12.53 -14.91
C ASN A 717 -16.65 -12.18 -14.74
N GLY A 718 -17.00 -11.59 -13.59
CA GLY A 718 -18.35 -11.14 -13.29
C GLY A 718 -19.33 -12.27 -12.92
N PRO A 719 -20.37 -12.00 -12.12
CA PRO A 719 -21.26 -13.02 -11.57
C PRO A 719 -22.28 -13.62 -12.56
N GLY A 720 -22.37 -13.13 -13.80
CA GLY A 720 -23.30 -13.61 -14.85
C GLY A 720 -22.80 -14.82 -15.65
N VAL A 721 -23.52 -15.14 -16.73
CA VAL A 721 -23.29 -16.35 -17.54
C VAL A 721 -22.52 -16.01 -18.83
N CYS A 722 -21.45 -16.74 -19.12
CA CYS A 722 -20.85 -16.77 -20.46
C CYS A 722 -20.97 -18.18 -21.03
N GLU A 723 -21.39 -18.30 -22.28
CA GLU A 723 -21.58 -19.59 -22.96
C GLU A 723 -20.64 -19.69 -24.17
N LEU A 724 -19.95 -20.82 -24.28
CA LEU A 724 -19.08 -21.18 -25.41
C LEU A 724 -19.74 -22.32 -26.19
N THR A 725 -19.85 -22.16 -27.51
CA THR A 725 -20.48 -23.17 -28.40
C THR A 725 -19.64 -23.50 -29.63
N GLY A 726 -18.52 -22.81 -29.84
CA GLY A 726 -17.63 -23.04 -30.97
C GLY A 726 -16.96 -24.42 -30.91
N ASP A 727 -16.51 -24.92 -32.07
CA ASP A 727 -15.72 -26.15 -32.17
C ASP A 727 -14.29 -25.82 -32.63
N TYR A 728 -13.34 -26.03 -31.72
CA TYR A 728 -11.92 -25.78 -31.99
C TYR A 728 -11.22 -26.94 -32.69
N ALA A 729 -11.84 -28.12 -32.80
CA ALA A 729 -11.16 -29.30 -33.33
C ALA A 729 -10.74 -29.19 -34.81
N PRO A 730 -11.58 -28.65 -35.72
CA PRO A 730 -11.22 -28.55 -37.14
C PRO A 730 -10.07 -27.57 -37.44
N ILE A 731 -9.78 -26.65 -36.52
CA ILE A 731 -8.75 -25.61 -36.69
C ILE A 731 -7.53 -25.83 -35.78
N TYR A 732 -7.55 -26.87 -34.94
CA TYR A 732 -6.42 -27.21 -34.12
C TYR A 732 -5.40 -28.03 -34.93
N ASP A 733 -4.30 -27.38 -35.31
CA ASP A 733 -3.17 -28.04 -35.95
C ASP A 733 -1.87 -27.66 -35.21
N PRO A 734 -1.20 -28.61 -34.52
CA PRO A 734 0.03 -28.33 -33.78
C PRO A 734 1.20 -27.93 -34.68
N ASP A 735 1.13 -28.16 -35.99
CA ASP A 735 2.21 -28.01 -36.98
C ASP A 735 1.94 -26.92 -38.05
N ARG A 736 0.68 -26.50 -38.29
CA ARG A 736 0.35 -25.39 -39.23
C ARG A 736 0.28 -24.00 -38.59
N ARG A 737 1.16 -23.09 -39.00
CA ARG A 737 1.34 -21.77 -38.36
C ARG A 737 0.21 -20.73 -38.56
N ASN A 738 -0.68 -20.88 -39.54
CA ASN A 738 -1.54 -19.78 -40.03
C ASN A 738 -3.06 -19.93 -39.81
N ASN A 739 -3.51 -20.84 -38.93
CA ASN A 739 -4.93 -20.92 -38.56
C ASN A 739 -5.11 -21.79 -37.30
N ARG A 740 -4.64 -21.33 -36.13
CA ARG A 740 -4.70 -22.11 -34.88
C ARG A 740 -5.66 -21.48 -33.87
N GLY A 741 -6.31 -22.33 -33.08
CA GLY A 741 -6.97 -21.92 -31.83
C GLY A 741 -5.96 -21.40 -30.80
N TYR A 742 -6.46 -20.63 -29.84
CA TYR A 742 -5.71 -19.97 -28.77
C TYR A 742 -5.00 -20.97 -27.82
N ARG A 743 -3.89 -20.59 -27.17
CA ARG A 743 -3.09 -21.53 -26.33
C ARG A 743 -2.97 -21.16 -24.86
N GLY A 744 -3.21 -19.91 -24.51
CA GLY A 744 -3.33 -19.46 -23.13
C GLY A 744 -4.51 -20.14 -22.43
N ALA A 745 -4.50 -20.13 -21.10
CA ALA A 745 -5.50 -20.82 -20.30
C ALA A 745 -6.91 -20.22 -20.47
N THR A 746 -7.93 -21.06 -20.35
CA THR A 746 -9.31 -20.64 -20.10
C THR A 746 -9.51 -20.54 -18.60
N VAL A 747 -9.63 -19.33 -18.06
CA VAL A 747 -9.73 -19.08 -16.62
C VAL A 747 -11.14 -18.61 -16.26
N VAL A 748 -11.79 -19.33 -15.34
CA VAL A 748 -13.13 -19.00 -14.83
C VAL A 748 -13.01 -18.48 -13.40
N ASN A 749 -13.29 -17.19 -13.24
CA ASN A 749 -13.05 -16.45 -12.02
C ASN A 749 -14.33 -16.18 -11.23
N ALA A 750 -15.40 -15.81 -11.92
CA ALA A 750 -16.69 -15.58 -11.29
C ALA A 750 -17.82 -15.94 -12.24
N GLY A 751 -18.98 -16.22 -11.65
CA GLY A 751 -20.19 -16.58 -12.40
C GLY A 751 -20.08 -17.95 -13.04
N VAL A 752 -20.77 -18.14 -14.16
CA VAL A 752 -20.87 -19.44 -14.85
C VAL A 752 -20.22 -19.34 -16.23
N LEU A 753 -19.29 -20.25 -16.52
CA LEU A 753 -18.87 -20.58 -17.89
C LEU A 753 -19.60 -21.86 -18.32
N LYS A 754 -20.48 -21.76 -19.33
CA LYS A 754 -21.16 -22.90 -19.95
C LYS A 754 -20.41 -23.34 -21.21
N VAL A 755 -20.10 -24.62 -21.32
CA VAL A 755 -19.51 -25.23 -22.52
C VAL A 755 -20.57 -26.12 -23.17
N ASN A 756 -21.16 -25.64 -24.26
CA ASN A 756 -22.30 -26.23 -24.97
C ASN A 756 -22.01 -26.45 -26.46
N ASN A 757 -20.77 -26.80 -26.80
CA ASN A 757 -20.41 -27.20 -28.15
C ASN A 757 -21.04 -28.55 -28.51
N THR A 758 -21.53 -28.69 -29.75
CA THR A 758 -22.20 -29.91 -30.23
C THR A 758 -21.23 -30.91 -30.87
N SER A 759 -20.02 -30.47 -31.23
CA SER A 759 -18.97 -31.30 -31.82
C SER A 759 -17.59 -30.88 -31.30
N GLY A 760 -16.60 -31.78 -31.46
CA GLY A 760 -15.20 -31.53 -31.15
C GLY A 760 -14.98 -30.98 -29.74
N SER A 761 -14.35 -29.81 -29.62
CA SER A 761 -13.97 -29.21 -28.33
C SER A 761 -14.40 -27.74 -28.22
N GLY A 762 -15.11 -27.40 -27.13
CA GLY A 762 -15.62 -26.04 -26.87
C GLY A 762 -14.55 -25.04 -26.39
N VAL A 763 -13.39 -25.57 -26.02
CA VAL A 763 -12.18 -24.84 -25.66
C VAL A 763 -11.05 -25.32 -26.58
N SER A 764 -10.05 -24.47 -26.83
CA SER A 764 -8.91 -24.86 -27.66
C SER A 764 -8.18 -26.07 -27.08
N PRO A 765 -7.85 -27.12 -27.86
CA PRO A 765 -7.28 -28.37 -27.35
C PRO A 765 -5.96 -28.26 -26.57
N LYS A 766 -5.20 -27.15 -26.68
CA LYS A 766 -3.99 -26.87 -25.85
C LYS A 766 -4.21 -25.90 -24.68
N SER A 767 -5.44 -25.47 -24.47
CA SER A 767 -5.78 -24.55 -23.39
C SER A 767 -6.21 -25.31 -22.14
N ARG A 768 -5.46 -25.12 -21.05
CA ARG A 768 -5.86 -25.61 -19.72
C ARG A 768 -7.09 -24.84 -19.25
N VAL A 769 -8.05 -25.53 -18.62
CA VAL A 769 -9.23 -24.91 -18.02
C VAL A 769 -9.07 -24.83 -16.50
N GLU A 770 -9.16 -23.62 -15.94
CA GLU A 770 -9.02 -23.36 -14.51
C GLU A 770 -10.32 -22.82 -13.92
N VAL A 771 -10.87 -23.51 -12.92
CA VAL A 771 -12.09 -23.09 -12.23
C VAL A 771 -11.73 -22.61 -10.84
N ASN A 772 -11.72 -21.29 -10.66
CA ASN A 772 -11.39 -20.62 -9.41
C ASN A 772 -12.60 -20.53 -8.48
N HIS A 773 -12.37 -20.06 -7.26
CA HIS A 773 -13.42 -20.10 -6.26
C HIS A 773 -14.58 -19.19 -6.56
N GLY A 774 -15.79 -19.69 -6.29
CA GLY A 774 -17.03 -18.96 -6.55
C GLY A 774 -17.39 -18.91 -8.03
N ALA A 775 -16.54 -19.48 -8.90
CA ALA A 775 -16.80 -19.72 -10.30
C ALA A 775 -17.33 -21.14 -10.53
N ILE A 776 -18.11 -21.28 -11.60
CA ILE A 776 -18.80 -22.50 -11.98
C ILE A 776 -18.48 -22.84 -13.44
N LEU A 777 -17.99 -24.05 -13.68
CA LEU A 777 -17.94 -24.67 -15.01
C LEU A 777 -19.18 -25.54 -15.20
N SER A 778 -19.89 -25.36 -16.30
CA SER A 778 -21.17 -26.03 -16.57
C SER A 778 -21.35 -26.33 -18.07
N GLY A 779 -22.47 -26.96 -18.44
CA GLY A 779 -22.83 -27.25 -19.83
C GLY A 779 -22.80 -28.74 -20.20
N GLU A 780 -23.25 -29.04 -21.41
CA GLU A 780 -23.44 -30.41 -21.94
C GLU A 780 -22.46 -30.78 -23.09
N GLY A 781 -21.47 -29.91 -23.34
CA GLY A 781 -20.49 -30.07 -24.40
C GLY A 781 -19.29 -30.95 -24.02
N ALA A 782 -18.21 -30.77 -24.79
CA ALA A 782 -16.97 -31.51 -24.61
C ALA A 782 -15.73 -30.60 -24.59
N ILE A 783 -14.77 -30.92 -23.72
CA ILE A 783 -13.48 -30.24 -23.60
C ILE A 783 -12.36 -31.22 -23.94
N GLY A 784 -11.51 -30.85 -24.90
CA GLY A 784 -10.36 -31.62 -25.37
C GLY A 784 -10.68 -32.64 -26.46
N GLU A 785 -9.63 -33.17 -27.08
CA GLU A 785 -9.69 -34.20 -28.14
C GLU A 785 -9.16 -35.57 -27.69
N GLY A 786 -8.49 -35.63 -26.53
CA GLY A 786 -7.85 -36.85 -26.03
C GLY A 786 -6.37 -36.91 -26.46
N GLY A 787 -5.48 -36.50 -25.55
CA GLY A 787 -4.04 -36.35 -25.80
C GLY A 787 -3.62 -34.93 -26.16
N SER A 788 -4.54 -33.96 -26.12
CA SER A 788 -4.29 -32.57 -26.53
C SER A 788 -3.81 -31.65 -25.40
N SER A 789 -3.89 -32.11 -24.14
CA SER A 789 -3.48 -31.38 -22.92
C SER A 789 -4.44 -30.29 -22.43
N ALA A 790 -5.71 -30.29 -22.83
CA ALA A 790 -6.76 -29.42 -22.28
C ALA A 790 -7.27 -29.91 -20.91
N LEU A 791 -6.35 -30.08 -19.95
CA LEU A 791 -6.67 -30.54 -18.60
C LEU A 791 -7.61 -29.55 -17.89
N VAL A 792 -8.67 -30.06 -17.27
CA VAL A 792 -9.55 -29.28 -16.38
C VAL A 792 -9.06 -29.37 -14.95
N VAL A 793 -8.88 -28.24 -14.28
CA VAL A 793 -8.49 -28.18 -12.86
C VAL A 793 -9.43 -27.32 -12.05
N VAL A 794 -9.93 -27.89 -10.95
CA VAL A 794 -10.86 -27.24 -10.03
C VAL A 794 -10.11 -26.87 -8.76
N ASN A 795 -9.96 -25.56 -8.53
CA ASN A 795 -9.28 -25.00 -7.37
C ASN A 795 -10.21 -24.98 -6.13
N PRO A 796 -9.68 -24.77 -4.91
CA PRO A 796 -10.47 -24.78 -3.68
C PRO A 796 -11.70 -23.84 -3.76
N GLY A 797 -12.89 -24.41 -3.64
CA GLY A 797 -14.21 -23.76 -3.74
C GLY A 797 -14.64 -23.29 -5.13
N GLY A 798 -13.91 -23.65 -6.19
CA GLY A 798 -14.45 -23.71 -7.54
C GLY A 798 -15.41 -24.90 -7.68
N ARG A 799 -16.38 -24.80 -8.61
CA ARG A 799 -17.45 -25.80 -8.74
C ARG A 799 -17.67 -26.28 -10.18
N ILE A 800 -17.96 -27.57 -10.36
CA ILE A 800 -18.46 -28.13 -11.62
C ILE A 800 -19.95 -28.51 -11.45
N ASP A 801 -20.77 -28.02 -12.39
CA ASP A 801 -22.21 -28.27 -12.48
C ASP A 801 -22.51 -28.88 -13.88
N PRO A 802 -22.38 -30.20 -14.08
CA PRO A 802 -22.54 -30.81 -15.41
C PRO A 802 -23.95 -30.60 -15.95
N GLY A 803 -24.07 -30.33 -17.26
CA GLY A 803 -25.35 -30.12 -17.93
C GLY A 803 -25.84 -28.67 -17.94
N ASP A 804 -26.83 -28.40 -18.78
CA ASP A 804 -27.62 -27.16 -18.78
C ASP A 804 -29.09 -27.51 -18.44
N GLY A 805 -29.28 -27.97 -17.20
CA GLY A 805 -30.32 -28.95 -16.88
C GLY A 805 -29.72 -30.36 -16.84
N ILE A 806 -30.56 -31.40 -16.82
CA ILE A 806 -30.06 -32.79 -16.79
C ILE A 806 -29.23 -33.07 -18.06
N GLY A 807 -27.93 -33.29 -17.92
CA GLY A 807 -27.02 -33.40 -19.06
C GLY A 807 -25.70 -34.10 -18.77
N THR A 808 -24.84 -34.17 -19.80
CA THR A 808 -23.51 -34.78 -19.68
C THR A 808 -22.41 -33.82 -20.11
N LEU A 809 -21.53 -33.44 -19.19
CA LEU A 809 -20.30 -32.72 -19.55
C LEU A 809 -19.17 -33.73 -19.78
N THR A 810 -18.49 -33.65 -20.93
CA THR A 810 -17.42 -34.60 -21.29
C THR A 810 -16.03 -33.97 -21.26
N LEU A 811 -15.11 -34.54 -20.49
CA LEU A 811 -13.71 -34.15 -20.39
C LEU A 811 -12.82 -35.23 -21.03
N ARG A 812 -12.13 -34.90 -22.13
CA ARG A 812 -11.33 -35.89 -22.89
C ARG A 812 -9.86 -35.94 -22.49
N ASP A 813 -9.34 -34.91 -21.82
CA ASP A 813 -7.91 -34.78 -21.47
C ASP A 813 -7.62 -34.90 -19.96
N GLY A 814 -8.62 -35.21 -19.14
CA GLY A 814 -8.48 -35.48 -17.70
C GLY A 814 -9.08 -34.41 -16.79
N LEU A 815 -8.97 -34.65 -15.49
CA LEU A 815 -9.52 -33.80 -14.42
C LEU A 815 -8.62 -33.85 -13.18
N GLU A 816 -8.34 -32.69 -12.58
CA GLU A 816 -7.70 -32.57 -11.27
C GLU A 816 -8.64 -31.86 -10.28
N LEU A 817 -8.95 -32.55 -9.18
CA LEU A 817 -9.71 -31.99 -8.06
C LEU A 817 -8.77 -31.64 -6.91
N ARG A 818 -8.58 -30.34 -6.64
CA ARG A 818 -7.79 -29.88 -5.50
C ARG A 818 -8.60 -29.87 -4.22
N GLU A 819 -7.91 -29.82 -3.09
CA GLU A 819 -8.54 -29.86 -1.77
C GLU A 819 -9.59 -28.73 -1.61
N GLY A 820 -10.83 -29.10 -1.30
CA GLY A 820 -11.94 -28.15 -1.18
C GLY A 820 -12.67 -27.81 -2.49
N ALA A 821 -12.36 -28.48 -3.60
CA ALA A 821 -13.18 -28.44 -4.82
C ALA A 821 -14.63 -28.87 -4.53
N ARG A 822 -15.60 -28.34 -5.30
CA ARG A 822 -17.02 -28.62 -5.12
C ARG A 822 -17.65 -29.14 -6.42
N MET A 823 -18.77 -29.84 -6.29
CA MET A 823 -19.58 -30.27 -7.43
C MET A 823 -21.07 -30.16 -7.12
N GLN A 824 -21.88 -29.99 -8.15
CA GLN A 824 -23.33 -30.06 -8.06
C GLN A 824 -23.88 -30.97 -9.15
N PHE A 825 -24.82 -31.85 -8.79
CA PHE A 825 -25.54 -32.70 -9.74
C PHE A 825 -27.04 -32.56 -9.56
N GLU A 826 -27.75 -32.43 -10.67
CA GLU A 826 -29.20 -32.53 -10.76
C GLU A 826 -29.60 -34.00 -10.96
N ILE A 827 -30.51 -34.49 -10.13
CA ILE A 827 -30.97 -35.90 -10.18
C ILE A 827 -32.50 -35.99 -10.11
N GLY A 828 -33.04 -37.02 -10.75
CA GLY A 828 -34.48 -37.32 -10.79
C GLY A 828 -34.74 -38.70 -11.40
N GLU A 829 -35.52 -38.78 -12.48
CA GLU A 829 -35.61 -40.01 -13.28
C GLU A 829 -34.32 -40.30 -14.05
N GLN A 830 -33.67 -39.24 -14.53
CA GLN A 830 -32.33 -39.20 -15.11
C GLN A 830 -31.40 -38.42 -14.16
N CYS A 831 -30.10 -38.43 -14.41
CA CYS A 831 -29.14 -37.67 -13.60
C CYS A 831 -28.07 -37.03 -14.47
N ASP A 832 -27.56 -35.90 -14.00
CA ASP A 832 -26.33 -35.32 -14.53
C ASP A 832 -25.19 -36.34 -14.49
N LEU A 833 -24.33 -36.26 -15.50
CA LEU A 833 -23.15 -37.10 -15.61
C LEU A 833 -21.93 -36.26 -15.97
N LEU A 834 -20.87 -36.37 -15.17
CA LEU A 834 -19.54 -35.94 -15.57
C LEU A 834 -18.81 -37.13 -16.19
N ARG A 835 -18.45 -37.04 -17.48
CA ARG A 835 -17.77 -38.13 -18.18
C ARG A 835 -16.30 -37.76 -18.45
N ILE A 836 -15.37 -38.61 -18.02
CA ILE A 836 -13.93 -38.45 -18.23
C ILE A 836 -13.45 -39.57 -19.15
N THR A 837 -13.14 -39.26 -20.40
CA THR A 837 -12.89 -40.27 -21.45
C THR A 837 -11.41 -40.46 -21.79
N GLY A 838 -10.50 -39.70 -21.21
CA GLY A 838 -9.07 -39.79 -21.46
C GLY A 838 -8.24 -38.97 -20.47
N GLY A 839 -6.91 -39.04 -20.56
CA GLY A 839 -5.99 -38.40 -19.62
C GLY A 839 -5.96 -39.06 -18.25
N THR A 840 -5.76 -38.25 -17.20
CA THR A 840 -5.73 -38.71 -15.80
C THR A 840 -6.80 -37.99 -14.97
N PHE A 841 -7.61 -38.76 -14.25
CA PHE A 841 -8.46 -38.27 -13.17
C PHE A 841 -7.71 -38.33 -11.83
N ARG A 842 -7.40 -37.18 -11.24
CA ARG A 842 -6.71 -37.04 -9.96
C ARG A 842 -7.67 -36.58 -8.86
N GLY A 843 -7.86 -37.41 -7.84
CA GLY A 843 -8.68 -37.11 -6.65
C GLY A 843 -7.92 -36.34 -5.55
N SER A 844 -8.62 -36.02 -4.45
CA SER A 844 -8.17 -35.04 -3.44
C SER A 844 -7.50 -35.60 -2.17
N LYS A 845 -7.45 -36.94 -1.99
CA LYS A 845 -6.84 -37.67 -0.85
C LYS A 845 -7.41 -37.48 0.56
N HIS A 846 -8.22 -36.46 0.83
CA HIS A 846 -8.50 -36.01 2.21
C HIS A 846 -9.99 -35.82 2.56
N ARG A 847 -10.93 -36.53 1.90
CA ARG A 847 -12.39 -36.37 2.12
C ARG A 847 -12.88 -34.92 1.95
N SER A 848 -12.28 -34.20 1.01
CA SER A 848 -12.42 -32.73 0.92
C SER A 848 -13.42 -32.25 -0.12
N VAL A 849 -13.86 -33.12 -1.06
CA VAL A 849 -14.77 -32.73 -2.14
C VAL A 849 -16.21 -32.76 -1.65
N VAL A 850 -16.89 -31.62 -1.74
CA VAL A 850 -18.30 -31.49 -1.34
C VAL A 850 -19.20 -31.60 -2.57
N ILE A 851 -20.14 -32.55 -2.54
CA ILE A 851 -21.15 -32.73 -3.58
C ILE A 851 -22.50 -32.24 -3.05
N THR A 852 -23.09 -31.28 -3.76
CA THR A 852 -24.48 -30.84 -3.56
C THR A 852 -25.36 -31.56 -4.59
N ILE A 853 -26.53 -32.02 -4.16
CA ILE A 853 -27.49 -32.70 -5.02
C ILE A 853 -28.73 -31.82 -5.14
N LYS A 854 -29.23 -31.64 -6.36
CA LYS A 854 -30.46 -30.90 -6.64
C LYS A 854 -31.50 -31.88 -7.16
N ASP A 855 -32.50 -32.16 -6.32
CA ASP A 855 -33.63 -33.01 -6.70
C ASP A 855 -34.53 -32.25 -7.70
N ARG A 856 -34.64 -32.78 -8.92
CA ARG A 856 -35.53 -32.28 -9.98
C ARG A 856 -36.90 -32.97 -9.98
N GLY A 857 -37.15 -33.84 -9.01
CA GLY A 857 -38.32 -34.72 -8.91
C GLY A 857 -37.98 -36.15 -9.33
N GLY A 858 -38.48 -37.14 -8.57
CA GLY A 858 -38.30 -38.57 -8.89
C GLY A 858 -37.12 -39.26 -8.19
N VAL A 859 -36.49 -38.61 -7.20
CA VAL A 859 -35.51 -39.25 -6.32
C VAL A 859 -36.16 -40.34 -5.48
N LYS A 860 -35.60 -41.56 -5.51
CA LYS A 860 -36.13 -42.72 -4.77
C LYS A 860 -35.07 -43.28 -3.82
N ALA A 861 -35.46 -43.49 -2.56
CA ALA A 861 -34.64 -44.23 -1.61
C ALA A 861 -34.34 -45.64 -2.15
N GLY A 862 -33.10 -46.11 -1.96
CA GLY A 862 -32.59 -47.38 -2.48
C GLY A 862 -32.11 -47.35 -3.93
N ARG A 863 -32.28 -46.23 -4.67
CA ARG A 863 -31.76 -46.08 -6.04
C ARG A 863 -30.33 -45.52 -6.02
N SER A 864 -29.48 -46.01 -6.92
CA SER A 864 -28.13 -45.49 -7.18
C SER A 864 -28.10 -44.65 -8.47
N TYR A 865 -27.42 -43.50 -8.41
CA TYR A 865 -27.24 -42.57 -9.53
C TYR A 865 -25.77 -42.49 -9.93
N ASN A 866 -25.47 -42.61 -11.23
CA ASN A 866 -24.12 -42.44 -11.75
C ASN A 866 -23.81 -40.95 -11.86
N LEU A 867 -22.86 -40.45 -11.07
CA LEU A 867 -22.49 -39.03 -11.09
C LEU A 867 -21.22 -38.78 -11.91
N ILE A 868 -20.22 -39.67 -11.80
CA ILE A 868 -18.97 -39.57 -12.56
C ILE A 868 -18.68 -40.91 -13.23
N ASP A 869 -18.41 -40.89 -14.54
CA ASP A 869 -17.91 -42.05 -15.30
C ASP A 869 -16.52 -41.72 -15.85
N PHE A 870 -15.49 -42.40 -15.34
CA PHE A 870 -14.10 -42.22 -15.73
C PHE A 870 -13.50 -43.48 -16.36
N THR A 871 -14.33 -44.32 -16.99
CA THR A 871 -13.91 -45.59 -17.61
C THR A 871 -12.82 -45.43 -18.67
N GLY A 872 -12.79 -44.28 -19.37
CA GLY A 872 -11.80 -44.00 -20.41
C GLY A 872 -10.49 -43.38 -19.91
N ALA A 873 -10.36 -43.07 -18.62
CA ALA A 873 -9.21 -42.34 -18.08
C ALA A 873 -8.38 -43.21 -17.12
N SER A 874 -7.07 -42.93 -17.07
CA SER A 874 -6.24 -43.35 -15.94
C SER A 874 -6.70 -42.59 -14.68
N PHE A 875 -6.55 -43.16 -13.49
CA PHE A 875 -6.90 -42.46 -12.26
C PHE A 875 -5.83 -42.64 -11.19
N VAL A 876 -5.65 -41.60 -10.37
CA VAL A 876 -4.67 -41.54 -9.31
C VAL A 876 -5.34 -40.91 -8.10
N ASP A 877 -5.25 -41.55 -6.94
CA ASP A 877 -5.75 -41.01 -5.67
C ASP A 877 -7.27 -40.74 -5.67
N VAL A 878 -8.07 -41.63 -6.28
CA VAL A 878 -9.54 -41.54 -6.33
C VAL A 878 -10.15 -42.65 -5.47
N ASP A 879 -10.82 -42.26 -4.39
CA ASP A 879 -11.59 -43.15 -3.51
C ASP A 879 -13.00 -42.60 -3.26
N ALA A 880 -13.98 -43.48 -2.97
CA ALA A 880 -15.34 -43.05 -2.64
C ALA A 880 -15.38 -42.09 -1.43
N ASN A 881 -14.45 -42.26 -0.47
CA ASN A 881 -14.34 -41.42 0.71
C ASN A 881 -13.90 -39.98 0.40
N ASP A 882 -13.32 -39.71 -0.78
CA ASP A 882 -12.91 -38.35 -1.15
C ASP A 882 -14.11 -37.39 -1.26
N PHE A 883 -15.30 -37.96 -1.45
CA PHE A 883 -16.55 -37.25 -1.67
C PHE A 883 -17.45 -37.32 -0.45
N ARG A 884 -18.01 -36.17 -0.07
CA ARG A 884 -19.04 -36.10 0.98
C ARG A 884 -20.23 -35.30 0.50
N LEU A 885 -21.41 -35.70 0.98
CA LEU A 885 -22.65 -35.02 0.68
C LEU A 885 -22.67 -33.72 1.47
N ASP A 886 -23.10 -32.64 0.82
CA ASP A 886 -23.35 -31.38 1.49
C ASP A 886 -24.30 -31.59 2.68
N LYS A 887 -23.88 -31.12 3.87
CA LYS A 887 -24.64 -31.35 5.10
C LYS A 887 -25.99 -30.61 5.12
N SER A 888 -26.17 -29.63 4.24
CA SER A 888 -27.43 -28.90 4.06
C SER A 888 -28.54 -29.74 3.42
N GLN A 889 -28.22 -30.91 2.85
CA GLN A 889 -29.17 -31.78 2.15
C GLN A 889 -30.19 -32.40 3.13
N ASN A 890 -31.45 -32.44 2.70
CA ASN A 890 -32.59 -32.95 3.49
C ASN A 890 -32.71 -34.49 3.48
N PHE A 891 -31.78 -35.20 2.86
CA PHE A 891 -31.69 -36.66 2.86
C PHE A 891 -30.28 -37.16 3.15
N GLN A 892 -30.17 -38.44 3.48
CA GLN A 892 -28.91 -39.14 3.66
C GLN A 892 -28.65 -40.07 2.47
N GLY A 893 -27.37 -40.22 2.12
CA GLY A 893 -26.91 -41.13 1.09
C GLY A 893 -25.40 -41.39 1.20
N THR A 894 -24.90 -42.35 0.43
CA THR A 894 -23.46 -42.68 0.41
C THR A 894 -22.91 -42.73 -1.00
N PHE A 895 -21.69 -42.24 -1.15
CA PHE A 895 -20.89 -42.44 -2.35
C PHE A 895 -20.23 -43.82 -2.31
N HIS A 896 -20.18 -44.48 -3.46
CA HIS A 896 -19.46 -45.74 -3.64
C HIS A 896 -18.92 -45.81 -5.07
N LEU A 897 -17.79 -46.51 -5.22
CA LEU A 897 -17.21 -46.79 -6.53
C LEU A 897 -17.73 -48.14 -7.03
N ASN A 898 -18.27 -48.16 -8.24
CA ASN A 898 -18.62 -49.37 -8.97
C ASN A 898 -17.72 -49.46 -10.21
N GLY A 899 -16.55 -50.10 -10.04
CA GLY A 899 -15.46 -50.02 -11.01
C GLY A 899 -15.00 -48.58 -11.18
N THR A 900 -15.05 -48.07 -12.40
CA THR A 900 -14.66 -46.71 -12.80
C THR A 900 -15.81 -45.70 -12.78
N ARG A 901 -16.81 -45.92 -11.93
CA ARG A 901 -17.97 -45.04 -11.76
C ARG A 901 -18.18 -44.64 -10.31
N LEU A 902 -18.32 -43.34 -10.06
CA LEU A 902 -18.78 -42.82 -8.77
C LEU A 902 -20.31 -42.78 -8.75
N GLN A 903 -20.90 -43.56 -7.84
CA GLN A 903 -22.34 -43.67 -7.65
C GLN A 903 -22.77 -43.08 -6.32
N PHE A 904 -23.97 -42.50 -6.28
CA PHE A 904 -24.62 -42.02 -5.05
C PHE A 904 -25.92 -42.78 -4.80
N SER A 905 -26.06 -43.42 -3.64
CA SER A 905 -27.29 -44.11 -3.20
C SER A 905 -28.00 -43.32 -2.11
N VAL A 906 -29.33 -43.19 -2.21
CA VAL A 906 -30.17 -42.45 -1.24
C VAL A 906 -30.80 -43.42 -0.22
N PHE A 907 -30.76 -43.14 1.08
CA PHE A 907 -31.26 -44.07 2.12
C PHE A 907 -32.48 -43.57 2.91
N ALA A 908 -32.56 -42.29 3.31
CA ALA A 908 -33.68 -41.76 4.13
C ALA A 908 -33.70 -40.21 4.23
N PRO A 909 -34.85 -39.57 4.56
CA PRO A 909 -34.91 -38.15 4.93
C PRO A 909 -34.24 -37.85 6.29
N ARG A 910 -33.64 -36.65 6.46
CA ARG A 910 -33.07 -36.18 7.74
C ARG A 910 -34.13 -35.47 8.61
N LEU A 911 -34.20 -35.79 9.91
CA LEU A 911 -35.20 -35.27 10.85
C LEU A 911 -34.88 -33.88 11.45
N SER A 912 -33.65 -33.35 11.30
CA SER A 912 -33.31 -31.97 11.70
C SER A 912 -32.08 -31.48 10.93
N PRO A 913 -32.07 -30.24 10.39
CA PRO A 913 -30.88 -29.68 9.74
C PRO A 913 -29.89 -29.16 10.81
N GLU A 914 -28.69 -29.72 10.84
CA GLU A 914 -27.53 -29.11 11.50
C GLU A 914 -26.93 -28.08 10.52
N ALA A 915 -26.46 -26.93 11.03
CA ALA A 915 -25.89 -25.89 10.17
C ALA A 915 -24.72 -26.48 9.33
N PRO A 916 -24.72 -26.27 8.00
CA PRO A 916 -23.63 -26.75 7.16
C PRO A 916 -22.30 -26.13 7.63
N PRO A 917 -21.17 -26.83 7.48
CA PRO A 917 -19.86 -26.27 7.83
C PRO A 917 -19.65 -25.00 7.01
N ALA A 918 -19.13 -23.95 7.65
CA ALA A 918 -18.82 -22.69 6.99
C ALA A 918 -18.02 -22.94 5.71
N MET A 919 -18.45 -22.33 4.61
CA MET A 919 -17.69 -22.33 3.37
C MET A 919 -16.29 -21.78 3.70
N PRO A 920 -15.21 -22.32 3.11
CA PRO A 920 -13.94 -21.59 3.11
C PRO A 920 -14.21 -20.18 2.55
N PRO A 921 -13.60 -19.13 3.10
CA PRO A 921 -13.77 -17.78 2.57
C PRO A 921 -13.42 -17.80 1.09
N VAL A 922 -14.14 -17.03 0.28
CA VAL A 922 -13.86 -16.85 -1.14
C VAL A 922 -12.38 -16.46 -1.32
N PRO A 923 -11.46 -17.33 -1.81
CA PRO A 923 -10.36 -16.91 -2.66
C PRO A 923 -10.95 -15.91 -3.63
N ALA A 924 -10.42 -14.70 -3.57
CA ALA A 924 -10.63 -13.76 -4.65
C ALA A 924 -10.41 -14.53 -5.96
N PRO A 925 -11.30 -14.40 -6.94
CA PRO A 925 -10.90 -14.73 -8.29
C PRO A 925 -9.61 -13.95 -8.56
N GLU A 926 -8.52 -14.64 -8.87
CA GLU A 926 -7.44 -14.01 -9.59
C GLU A 926 -7.96 -13.86 -11.03
N PRO A 927 -8.36 -12.67 -11.52
CA PRO A 927 -8.06 -12.42 -12.93
C PRO A 927 -6.58 -12.76 -13.09
N SER A 928 -6.29 -13.83 -13.84
CA SER A 928 -5.02 -13.87 -14.56
C SER A 928 -4.89 -12.47 -15.16
N PRO A 929 -3.84 -11.72 -14.83
CA PRO A 929 -3.68 -10.40 -15.39
C PRO A 929 -3.49 -10.61 -16.89
N ALA A 930 -4.58 -10.48 -17.63
CA ALA A 930 -4.54 -9.91 -18.95
C ALA A 930 -3.84 -8.57 -18.74
N ALA A 931 -2.67 -8.42 -19.36
CA ALA A 931 -1.73 -7.36 -19.07
C ALA A 931 -2.31 -6.01 -19.55
N GLN A 932 -3.19 -5.40 -18.77
CA GLN A 932 -3.69 -4.05 -19.09
C GLN A 932 -2.76 -3.00 -18.51
N GLN A 933 -1.72 -2.77 -19.30
CA GLN A 933 -1.09 -1.47 -19.45
C GLN A 933 -2.19 -0.49 -19.95
N GLU A 934 -2.96 0.14 -19.05
CA GLU A 934 -4.03 1.05 -19.47
C GLU A 934 -3.45 2.22 -20.28
N ARG A 935 -3.77 2.21 -21.57
CA ARG A 935 -3.54 3.33 -22.50
C ARG A 935 -4.74 4.27 -22.39
N GLU A 936 -4.60 5.60 -22.51
CA GLU A 936 -5.70 6.58 -22.39
C GLU A 936 -6.92 6.19 -23.24
N LYS A 937 -8.05 5.80 -22.65
CA LYS A 937 -9.20 5.32 -23.43
C LYS A 937 -9.88 6.44 -24.23
N SER A 938 -10.11 6.20 -25.52
CA SER A 938 -11.02 6.95 -26.38
C SER A 938 -12.37 6.24 -26.34
N PHE A 939 -13.40 6.96 -25.90
CA PHE A 939 -14.74 6.43 -25.74
C PHE A 939 -15.57 6.74 -26.98
N TYR A 940 -16.16 5.71 -27.56
CA TYR A 940 -17.07 5.79 -28.68
C TYR A 940 -18.43 5.24 -28.24
N THR A 941 -19.51 5.89 -28.65
CA THR A 941 -20.86 5.35 -28.50
C THR A 941 -21.32 4.92 -29.88
N TRP A 942 -21.78 3.68 -30.01
CA TRP A 942 -22.33 3.21 -31.28
C TRP A 942 -23.63 4.00 -31.57
N VAL A 943 -23.63 4.74 -32.67
CA VAL A 943 -24.78 5.44 -33.25
C VAL A 943 -24.98 4.83 -34.62
N GLY A 944 -26.22 4.38 -34.92
CA GLY A 944 -26.50 3.51 -36.06
C GLY A 944 -26.09 4.07 -37.44
N ARG A 945 -26.40 3.29 -38.48
CA ARG A 945 -25.93 3.36 -39.90
C ARG A 945 -26.03 4.72 -40.64
N LYS A 946 -26.31 5.84 -39.99
CA LYS A 946 -26.35 7.17 -40.59
C LYS A 946 -25.34 8.19 -40.06
N ASP A 947 -24.52 7.90 -39.03
CA ASP A 947 -23.51 8.86 -38.57
C ASP A 947 -22.20 8.20 -38.11
N GLY A 948 -21.56 7.46 -39.01
CA GLY A 948 -20.18 7.03 -38.82
C GLY A 948 -19.72 5.97 -39.83
N GLU A 949 -18.88 6.36 -40.78
CA GLU A 949 -18.07 5.42 -41.56
C GLU A 949 -16.58 5.63 -41.28
N TRP A 950 -15.94 4.56 -40.82
CA TRP A 950 -14.51 4.38 -40.71
C TRP A 950 -14.11 3.61 -41.98
N ASN A 951 -13.70 4.31 -43.06
CA ASN A 951 -13.01 3.83 -44.27
C ASN A 951 -13.40 4.64 -45.53
N ASP A 952 -13.14 5.95 -45.56
CA ASP A 952 -13.17 6.69 -46.83
C ASP A 952 -11.76 6.76 -47.45
N PRO A 953 -11.48 6.02 -48.54
CA PRO A 953 -10.18 5.98 -49.21
C PRO A 953 -9.84 7.24 -50.01
N GLU A 954 -10.72 8.24 -50.10
CA GLU A 954 -10.43 9.51 -50.80
C GLU A 954 -9.41 10.39 -50.06
N ASN A 955 -9.15 10.14 -48.77
CA ASN A 955 -8.24 10.94 -47.95
C ASN A 955 -6.73 10.61 -48.07
N TRP A 956 -6.33 9.62 -48.88
CA TRP A 956 -4.90 9.21 -49.01
C TRP A 956 -4.24 9.52 -50.35
N GLN A 957 -4.90 10.25 -51.26
CA GLN A 957 -4.41 10.40 -52.64
C GLN A 957 -3.78 11.76 -53.01
N LYS A 958 -3.10 12.47 -52.11
CA LYS A 958 -2.24 13.62 -52.51
C LYS A 958 -0.92 13.72 -51.74
N GLN A 959 0.03 12.84 -52.09
CA GLN A 959 1.46 12.88 -51.77
C GLN A 959 2.02 14.30 -51.47
N ARG A 960 2.33 14.63 -50.21
CA ARG A 960 3.29 15.70 -49.86
C ARG A 960 4.07 15.38 -48.57
N ARG A 961 5.41 15.44 -48.69
CA ARG A 961 6.43 15.23 -47.63
C ARG A 961 6.68 16.51 -46.82
N PRO A 962 7.20 16.42 -45.58
CA PRO A 962 8.01 17.50 -45.01
C PRO A 962 9.42 17.05 -44.59
N ASN A 963 10.46 17.55 -45.27
CA ASN A 963 11.35 18.60 -44.75
C ASN A 963 12.41 18.98 -45.82
N ASP A 964 12.43 20.27 -46.20
CA ASP A 964 13.37 20.89 -47.12
C ASP A 964 14.42 21.75 -46.36
N LYS A 965 15.47 21.08 -45.85
CA LYS A 965 16.86 21.59 -45.68
C LYS A 965 17.14 22.91 -44.89
N LYS A 966 16.28 23.43 -44.01
CA LYS A 966 16.63 24.62 -43.17
C LYS A 966 16.94 24.25 -41.71
N PRO A 967 17.95 24.90 -41.06
CA PRO A 967 18.20 24.74 -39.62
C PRO A 967 17.04 25.23 -38.75
N GLU A 968 16.81 24.55 -37.64
CA GLU A 968 15.79 24.88 -36.63
C GLU A 968 16.45 25.42 -35.36
N TRP A 969 15.72 26.17 -34.53
CA TRP A 969 16.30 26.78 -33.33
C TRP A 969 15.36 26.88 -32.13
N VAL A 970 15.99 26.92 -30.95
CA VAL A 970 15.42 27.22 -29.64
C VAL A 970 16.25 28.31 -28.96
N GLN A 971 15.65 29.21 -28.18
CA GLN A 971 16.41 30.29 -27.55
C GLN A 971 15.95 30.66 -26.14
N TYR A 972 16.88 31.25 -25.38
CA TYR A 972 16.64 32.00 -24.15
C TYR A 972 16.78 33.50 -24.39
N GLU A 973 15.90 34.27 -23.77
CA GLU A 973 16.03 35.72 -23.59
C GLU A 973 16.19 36.02 -22.09
N PHE A 974 17.21 36.81 -21.75
CA PHE A 974 17.54 37.20 -20.38
C PHE A 974 17.03 38.62 -20.11
N GLU A 975 16.57 38.88 -18.87
CA GLU A 975 16.07 40.21 -18.46
C GLU A 975 17.16 41.29 -18.46
N GLU A 976 18.41 40.92 -18.15
CA GLU A 976 19.59 41.76 -18.23
C GLU A 976 20.73 40.98 -18.89
N PRO A 977 21.71 41.65 -19.55
CA PRO A 977 22.87 40.98 -20.12
C PRO A 977 23.60 40.10 -19.09
N ARG A 978 23.78 38.81 -19.42
CA ARG A 978 24.50 37.83 -18.60
C ARG A 978 25.83 37.48 -19.23
N LYS A 979 26.86 37.32 -18.40
CA LYS A 979 28.11 36.69 -18.82
C LYS A 979 27.89 35.20 -18.98
N VAL A 980 28.31 34.66 -20.12
CA VAL A 980 28.16 33.26 -20.47
C VAL A 980 29.52 32.68 -20.82
N SER A 981 29.90 31.62 -20.14
CA SER A 981 31.16 30.90 -20.35
C SER A 981 30.96 29.52 -21.01
N GLY A 982 29.73 29.02 -21.09
CA GLY A 982 29.45 27.72 -21.71
C GLY A 982 27.97 27.32 -21.72
N VAL A 983 27.66 26.16 -22.29
CA VAL A 983 26.35 25.49 -22.23
C VAL A 983 26.51 23.98 -22.05
N GLN A 984 25.46 23.30 -21.59
CA GLN A 984 25.34 21.84 -21.58
C GLN A 984 24.01 21.42 -22.22
N VAL A 985 24.01 20.48 -23.16
CA VAL A 985 22.78 20.01 -23.84
C VAL A 985 22.67 18.50 -23.78
N TYR A 986 21.55 17.98 -23.30
CA TYR A 986 21.20 16.57 -23.33
C TYR A 986 20.28 16.31 -24.52
N TRP A 987 20.75 15.58 -25.53
CA TRP A 987 19.97 15.29 -26.73
C TRP A 987 19.10 14.05 -26.53
N PHE A 988 17.84 14.12 -26.97
CA PHE A 988 16.90 13.01 -26.99
C PHE A 988 16.82 12.40 -28.39
N ALA A 989 17.05 11.08 -28.48
CA ALA A 989 16.81 10.29 -29.67
C ALA A 989 16.07 9.00 -29.30
N ASN A 990 15.07 8.63 -30.09
CA ASN A 990 14.28 7.41 -29.88
C ASN A 990 14.60 6.30 -30.89
N GLY A 991 15.61 6.51 -31.73
CA GLY A 991 16.06 5.56 -32.77
C GLY A 991 15.16 5.48 -34.01
N ALA A 992 14.03 6.20 -34.04
CA ALA A 992 13.04 6.16 -35.11
C ALA A 992 12.91 7.51 -35.80
N ASP A 993 11.82 8.24 -35.55
CA ASP A 993 11.54 9.54 -36.16
C ASP A 993 12.27 10.70 -35.48
N ARG A 994 13.00 10.44 -34.38
CA ARG A 994 13.78 11.45 -33.66
C ARG A 994 15.19 10.98 -33.37
N LYS A 995 16.16 11.69 -33.94
CA LYS A 995 17.59 11.42 -33.84
C LYS A 995 18.32 12.64 -33.29
N ILE A 996 19.53 12.45 -32.79
CA ILE A 996 20.44 13.57 -32.53
C ILE A 996 20.59 14.41 -33.81
N PRO A 997 20.72 15.74 -33.70
CA PRO A 997 20.88 16.56 -34.88
C PRO A 997 22.20 16.22 -35.59
N GLU A 998 22.27 16.51 -36.90
CA GLU A 998 23.52 16.37 -37.67
C GLU A 998 24.61 17.29 -37.11
N SER A 999 24.22 18.49 -36.69
CA SER A 999 25.09 19.45 -36.02
C SER A 999 24.26 20.46 -35.22
N TRP A 1000 24.89 21.08 -34.24
CA TRP A 1000 24.30 22.17 -33.48
C TRP A 1000 25.36 23.21 -33.12
N ARG A 1001 24.92 24.45 -32.88
CA ARG A 1001 25.78 25.55 -32.45
C ARG A 1001 25.03 26.55 -31.59
N ILE A 1002 25.79 27.33 -30.83
CA ILE A 1002 25.27 28.44 -30.05
C ILE A 1002 25.52 29.78 -30.75
N LEU A 1003 24.46 30.59 -30.83
CA LEU A 1003 24.48 31.97 -31.26
C LEU A 1003 24.12 32.87 -30.07
N TYR A 1004 24.67 34.07 -30.00
CA TYR A 1004 24.31 35.08 -29.01
C TYR A 1004 24.00 36.41 -29.69
N ARG A 1005 23.17 37.22 -29.05
CA ARG A 1005 22.80 38.54 -29.55
C ARG A 1005 23.79 39.58 -29.04
N HIS A 1006 24.40 40.33 -29.95
CA HIS A 1006 25.31 41.44 -29.61
C HIS A 1006 24.97 42.66 -30.45
N ARG A 1007 24.56 43.75 -29.78
CA ARG A 1007 24.10 45.00 -30.40
C ARG A 1007 23.01 44.76 -31.46
N GLY A 1008 22.03 43.92 -31.14
CA GLY A 1008 20.89 43.60 -32.03
C GLY A 1008 21.20 42.64 -33.19
N THR A 1009 22.45 42.16 -33.33
CA THR A 1009 22.85 41.20 -34.37
C THR A 1009 23.23 39.85 -33.77
N TRP A 1010 22.91 38.76 -34.47
CA TRP A 1010 23.31 37.41 -34.06
C TRP A 1010 24.75 37.12 -34.44
N LYS A 1011 25.53 36.68 -33.46
CA LYS A 1011 26.92 36.23 -33.65
C LYS A 1011 27.07 34.81 -33.14
N THR A 1012 27.91 34.02 -33.79
CA THR A 1012 28.27 32.68 -33.31
C THR A 1012 29.17 32.80 -32.07
N ALA A 1013 28.89 32.01 -31.04
CA ALA A 1013 29.75 31.90 -29.88
C ALA A 1013 31.08 31.24 -30.27
N GLU A 1014 32.21 31.86 -29.90
CA GLU A 1014 33.55 31.32 -30.19
C GLU A 1014 33.85 30.18 -29.21
N SER A 1015 33.73 28.93 -29.67
CA SER A 1015 33.91 27.73 -28.84
C SER A 1015 35.38 27.41 -28.60
N LEU A 1016 35.72 27.05 -27.37
CA LEU A 1016 37.06 26.62 -26.94
C LEU A 1016 37.24 25.10 -27.05
N GLY A 1017 36.30 24.41 -27.70
CA GLY A 1017 36.27 22.98 -27.93
C GLY A 1017 35.25 22.60 -29.01
N ALA A 1018 35.10 21.30 -29.26
CA ALA A 1018 34.11 20.76 -30.19
C ALA A 1018 32.69 20.79 -29.61
N TYR A 1019 31.67 20.67 -30.47
CA TYR A 1019 30.27 20.50 -30.08
C TYR A 1019 29.93 19.00 -30.05
N PRO A 1020 29.83 18.37 -28.86
CA PRO A 1020 29.58 16.94 -28.80
C PRO A 1020 28.09 16.63 -29.03
N LEU A 1021 27.83 15.39 -29.46
CA LEU A 1021 26.51 14.86 -29.82
C LEU A 1021 26.28 13.47 -29.22
N ALA A 1022 26.94 13.18 -28.10
CA ALA A 1022 26.80 11.93 -27.41
C ALA A 1022 25.41 11.81 -26.77
N LEU A 1023 24.84 10.60 -26.89
CA LEU A 1023 23.59 10.24 -26.22
C LEU A 1023 23.85 9.91 -24.75
N ASP A 1024 22.77 9.98 -23.98
CA ASP A 1024 22.72 9.63 -22.56
C ASP A 1024 23.67 10.42 -21.64
N GLN A 1025 24.07 11.62 -22.07
CA GLN A 1025 24.88 12.53 -21.28
C GLN A 1025 24.68 13.99 -21.67
N PHE A 1026 25.12 14.89 -20.79
CA PHE A 1026 25.24 16.30 -21.12
C PHE A 1026 26.40 16.54 -22.07
N ASN A 1027 26.10 17.19 -23.19
CA ASN A 1027 27.07 17.65 -24.17
C ASN A 1027 27.47 19.08 -23.81
N GLU A 1028 28.60 19.20 -23.10
CA GLU A 1028 29.15 20.50 -22.66
C GLU A 1028 29.99 21.16 -23.75
N VAL A 1029 29.82 22.47 -23.92
CA VAL A 1029 30.67 23.32 -24.75
C VAL A 1029 31.02 24.59 -23.98
N ARG A 1030 32.31 24.93 -23.93
CA ARG A 1030 32.82 26.18 -23.33
C ARG A 1030 33.11 27.22 -24.41
N PHE A 1031 32.90 28.49 -24.08
CA PHE A 1031 33.10 29.62 -24.97
C PHE A 1031 34.11 30.60 -24.39
N LYS A 1032 34.71 31.42 -25.26
CA LYS A 1032 35.33 32.66 -24.81
C LYS A 1032 34.21 33.54 -24.22
N VAL A 1033 34.34 33.91 -22.94
CA VAL A 1033 33.27 34.57 -22.19
C VAL A 1033 32.73 35.80 -22.93
N PHE A 1034 31.42 35.87 -23.12
CA PHE A 1034 30.72 37.00 -23.72
C PHE A 1034 29.53 37.39 -22.85
N GLU A 1035 29.09 38.65 -22.98
CA GLU A 1035 27.95 39.18 -22.26
C GLU A 1035 26.80 39.43 -23.24
N THR A 1036 25.63 38.86 -22.99
CA THR A 1036 24.49 38.91 -23.91
C THR A 1036 23.16 38.89 -23.15
N ASP A 1037 22.14 39.50 -23.73
CA ASP A 1037 20.76 39.43 -23.27
C ASP A 1037 19.97 38.30 -23.94
N CYS A 1038 20.56 37.53 -24.88
CA CYS A 1038 19.86 36.47 -25.58
C CYS A 1038 20.82 35.45 -26.20
N ILE A 1039 20.51 34.16 -26.03
CA ILE A 1039 21.29 33.04 -26.56
C ILE A 1039 20.38 32.04 -27.26
N ARG A 1040 20.83 31.50 -28.39
CA ARG A 1040 20.06 30.60 -29.26
C ARG A 1040 20.87 29.36 -29.57
N LEU A 1041 20.24 28.21 -29.39
CA LEU A 1041 20.71 26.93 -29.91
C LEU A 1041 20.08 26.70 -31.28
N GLU A 1042 20.94 26.63 -32.29
CA GLU A 1042 20.55 26.30 -33.66
C GLU A 1042 21.03 24.89 -34.00
N ALA A 1043 20.12 24.03 -34.47
CA ALA A 1043 20.39 22.65 -34.82
C ALA A 1043 20.00 22.36 -36.27
N ARG A 1044 20.88 21.65 -36.99
CA ARG A 1044 20.57 21.10 -38.30
C ARG A 1044 20.14 19.65 -38.14
N LEU A 1045 18.90 19.36 -38.55
CA LEU A 1045 18.33 18.03 -38.39
C LEU A 1045 18.77 17.11 -39.52
N GLN A 1046 18.81 15.81 -39.23
CA GLN A 1046 19.05 14.81 -40.26
C GLN A 1046 17.85 14.72 -41.22
N PRO A 1047 18.04 14.39 -42.50
CA PRO A 1047 16.95 14.34 -43.47
C PRO A 1047 15.83 13.37 -43.07
N GLY A 1048 14.58 13.85 -43.11
CA GLY A 1048 13.39 13.02 -42.91
C GLY A 1048 13.10 12.60 -41.45
N VAL A 1049 13.83 13.14 -40.48
CA VAL A 1049 13.63 12.90 -39.04
C VAL A 1049 13.79 14.19 -38.24
N SER A 1050 13.17 14.28 -37.06
CA SER A 1050 13.33 15.42 -36.14
C SER A 1050 14.47 15.19 -35.14
N ALA A 1051 14.83 16.19 -34.33
CA ALA A 1051 15.69 16.01 -33.14
C ALA A 1051 14.99 16.52 -31.88
N GLY A 1052 15.32 15.94 -30.72
CA GLY A 1052 14.79 16.38 -29.44
C GLY A 1052 15.88 16.83 -28.47
N ILE A 1053 15.57 17.82 -27.64
CA ILE A 1053 16.42 18.24 -26.52
C ILE A 1053 15.74 17.74 -25.26
N HIS A 1054 16.39 16.83 -24.53
CA HIS A 1054 15.89 16.39 -23.25
C HIS A 1054 16.09 17.45 -22.18
N GLU A 1055 17.25 18.14 -22.14
CA GLU A 1055 17.56 19.22 -21.19
C GLU A 1055 18.64 20.17 -21.78
N TRP A 1056 18.56 21.48 -21.55
CA TRP A 1056 19.58 22.47 -21.96
C TRP A 1056 19.91 23.45 -20.82
N ARG A 1057 21.19 23.57 -20.44
CA ARG A 1057 21.70 24.51 -19.42
C ARG A 1057 22.66 25.55 -20.00
N VAL A 1058 22.67 26.74 -19.42
CA VAL A 1058 23.67 27.80 -19.67
C VAL A 1058 24.63 27.89 -18.47
N LEU A 1059 25.89 28.24 -18.70
CA LEU A 1059 26.94 28.31 -17.67
C LEU A 1059 27.50 29.75 -17.60
N PRO A 1060 27.65 30.35 -16.40
CA PRO A 1060 28.10 31.73 -16.23
C PRO A 1060 29.60 31.92 -16.47
#